data_AF-A0A959XPF8-F1
#
_entry.id   AF-A0A959XPF8-F1
#
_cell.length_a   1.000
_cell.length_b   1.000
_cell.length_c   1.000
_cell.angle_alpha   90.00
_cell.angle_beta   90.00
_cell.angle_gamma   90.00
#
_symmetry.space_group_name_H-M   'P 1'
#
loop_
_entity.id
_entity.type
_entity.pdbx_description
1 polymer ?
#
loop_
_entity_poly.entity_id
_entity_poly.type
_entity_poly.pdbx_seq_one_letter_code
_entity_poly.pdbx_strand_id
1 'polypeptide(L)'
;MSPLFACAQGAAINMDGLFDDWNGTLTTWIDANAPSSGVDLISMQVTNDQDHLFIKFELGSETDLLDDLTPHGIRLYIDGDNNASTGLSVQSGYGAELQIRFDTRTVTEYFGTSSNVSWSTLDLVPLPTVTSTVFEIAMARNARPDGTNLLLTSPTIKLLFRETDGGDAMPDVGSVLSYTFDDVFQATTTILPLTRTVQEAVRVTAWNVLGDGITAPALQGPYQRILSALAPDIIGFSECVSSSASQIKTRLDSWVPIGGNGWQVSKDDFDMVIASRWPIETTWTHLNRQFAALIDLPTTFATDLLFTAAHLNCCTADAARQAQLDAYVQFVQDARSPGGLITLPTGTPMVYAGDLNSVGWAQQLVTLTTGDIQDNTTYGPDGPMDWDGSVLGRAPCRQNEARMAYTWRNDNSAYPSGMLDHLFYTDAVADLVGSFALRTASMSGSTLLASGLEVDDSSLASDHLPITADLALPMAGMSLVVRALLDGPFVPGDGLMHDSLRTRGLIPTMEPYTALGFERAGSSGEIIASTQLTESGPDAIVDWLLVELRSASDPTVIIATQAGLVQRDGDVVAADGSAALQFPMSPAPCPVAVRHRNHLGVMTAVPIAPISGTLTVDFTDPLTALQGTEAEVTSNGTMRLWAGNALRDGALRYAGQDNDRDRVLTRIGGVIPTNVVDGYLQEDLNCDGSVKYSGAGNDRDLILFGIGGTVPTNTRSEQLP
;
A
#
# COMPACT_ATOMS: atom_id res chain seq x y z
N MET A 1 -21.58 19.65 -23.67
CA MET A 1 -21.82 18.22 -23.48
C MET A 1 -21.30 17.52 -24.72
N SER A 2 -20.03 17.13 -24.71
CA SER A 2 -19.45 16.26 -25.73
C SER A 2 -19.96 14.83 -25.48
N PRO A 3 -20.24 14.02 -26.52
CA PRO A 3 -20.72 12.68 -26.30
C PRO A 3 -19.61 11.87 -25.62
N LEU A 4 -19.92 11.29 -24.47
CA LEU A 4 -19.12 10.21 -23.89
C LEU A 4 -19.02 9.12 -24.95
N PHE A 5 -17.81 8.86 -25.44
CA PHE A 5 -17.54 7.72 -26.29
C PHE A 5 -17.86 6.45 -25.49
N ALA A 6 -18.72 5.60 -26.05
CA ALA A 6 -19.11 4.33 -25.45
C ALA A 6 -18.06 3.27 -25.79
N CYS A 7 -17.62 2.53 -24.76
CA CYS A 7 -16.55 1.54 -24.81
C CYS A 7 -17.12 0.12 -24.63
N ALA A 8 -16.48 -0.89 -25.24
CA ALA A 8 -16.94 -2.28 -25.42
C ALA A 8 -15.94 -3.28 -24.78
N GLN A 9 -16.36 -4.38 -24.13
CA GLN A 9 -15.44 -5.27 -23.39
C GLN A 9 -15.96 -6.71 -23.09
N GLY A 10 -15.06 -7.71 -23.13
CA GLY A 10 -15.18 -9.05 -22.55
C GLY A 10 -14.66 -9.13 -21.09
N ALA A 11 -14.01 -10.23 -20.65
CA ALA A 11 -13.47 -10.30 -19.28
C ALA A 11 -12.32 -9.30 -19.03
N ALA A 12 -12.16 -8.87 -17.78
CA ALA A 12 -11.23 -7.80 -17.41
C ALA A 12 -9.79 -8.31 -17.15
N ILE A 13 -9.06 -8.69 -18.20
CA ILE A 13 -7.64 -9.09 -18.13
C ILE A 13 -6.69 -7.92 -17.80
N ASN A 14 -5.75 -8.16 -16.89
CA ASN A 14 -4.57 -7.37 -16.57
C ASN A 14 -3.35 -8.13 -17.09
N MET A 15 -2.64 -7.54 -18.04
CA MET A 15 -1.41 -8.13 -18.58
C MET A 15 -0.25 -7.89 -17.60
N ASP A 16 -0.14 -8.74 -16.59
CA ASP A 16 0.85 -8.69 -15.51
C ASP A 16 1.59 -10.01 -15.23
N GLY A 17 1.24 -11.07 -15.96
CA GLY A 17 1.81 -12.40 -15.84
C GLY A 17 1.36 -13.20 -14.61
N LEU A 18 0.28 -12.82 -13.91
CA LEU A 18 -0.25 -13.55 -12.75
C LEU A 18 -1.46 -14.45 -13.05
N PHE A 19 -2.06 -14.32 -14.23
CA PHE A 19 -3.11 -15.18 -14.80
C PHE A 19 -4.38 -15.40 -13.97
N ASP A 20 -4.55 -14.73 -12.84
CA ASP A 20 -5.61 -14.96 -11.84
C ASP A 20 -6.99 -14.46 -12.28
N ASP A 21 -7.02 -13.58 -13.27
CA ASP A 21 -8.21 -13.04 -13.93
C ASP A 21 -8.69 -13.87 -15.14
N TRP A 22 -7.89 -14.83 -15.60
CA TRP A 22 -8.28 -15.81 -16.60
C TRP A 22 -9.14 -16.92 -15.97
N ASN A 23 -10.36 -17.11 -16.47
CA ASN A 23 -11.31 -18.04 -15.87
C ASN A 23 -11.99 -18.95 -16.90
N GLY A 24 -12.62 -20.03 -16.41
CA GLY A 24 -13.23 -21.06 -17.25
C GLY A 24 -14.49 -20.64 -18.04
N THR A 25 -14.95 -19.38 -17.92
CA THR A 25 -16.08 -18.88 -18.72
C THR A 25 -15.65 -18.28 -20.05
N LEU A 26 -14.34 -18.08 -20.23
CA LEU A 26 -13.77 -17.53 -21.45
C LEU A 26 -13.84 -18.52 -22.62
N THR A 27 -13.81 -17.98 -23.84
CA THR A 27 -13.70 -18.80 -25.05
C THR A 27 -12.40 -19.59 -24.96
N THR A 28 -12.51 -20.92 -24.88
CA THR A 28 -11.41 -21.81 -24.56
C THR A 28 -11.33 -22.93 -25.60
N TRP A 29 -10.13 -23.22 -26.05
CA TRP A 29 -9.80 -24.45 -26.77
C TRP A 29 -8.88 -25.30 -25.91
N ILE A 30 -9.16 -26.58 -25.78
CA ILE A 30 -8.29 -27.56 -25.12
C ILE A 30 -7.80 -28.48 -26.22
N ASP A 31 -6.48 -28.57 -26.35
CA ASP A 31 -5.88 -29.53 -27.23
C ASP A 31 -5.82 -30.91 -26.56
N ALA A 32 -6.10 -31.96 -27.34
CA ALA A 32 -6.14 -33.32 -26.83
C ALA A 32 -5.04 -34.20 -27.44
N ASN A 33 -4.21 -33.66 -28.34
CA ASN A 33 -3.30 -34.40 -29.20
C ASN A 33 -1.86 -33.99 -28.95
N ALA A 34 -1.24 -34.58 -27.93
CA ALA A 34 0.18 -34.36 -27.70
C ALA A 34 1.06 -34.87 -28.87
N PRO A 35 2.07 -34.09 -29.30
CA PRO A 35 2.99 -34.51 -30.36
C PRO A 35 4.00 -35.55 -29.84
N SER A 36 4.61 -36.31 -30.76
CA SER A 36 5.65 -37.31 -30.38
C SER A 36 7.02 -36.70 -30.05
N SER A 37 7.21 -35.42 -30.37
CA SER A 37 8.41 -34.61 -30.19
C SER A 37 8.03 -33.12 -30.27
N GLY A 38 8.92 -32.20 -29.91
CA GLY A 38 8.58 -30.77 -29.89
C GLY A 38 7.82 -30.36 -28.63
N VAL A 39 7.31 -29.12 -28.62
CA VAL A 39 6.54 -28.59 -27.48
C VAL A 39 5.06 -28.90 -27.71
N ASP A 40 4.42 -29.46 -26.68
CA ASP A 40 3.00 -29.77 -26.67
C ASP A 40 2.18 -28.50 -26.43
N LEU A 41 1.22 -28.19 -27.30
CA LEU A 41 0.26 -27.08 -27.13
C LEU A 41 -0.93 -27.61 -26.32
N ILE A 42 -1.20 -27.06 -25.13
CA ILE A 42 -2.18 -27.65 -24.20
C ILE A 42 -3.56 -26.99 -24.30
N SER A 43 -3.59 -25.66 -24.22
CA SER A 43 -4.85 -24.92 -24.23
C SER A 43 -4.64 -23.48 -24.69
N MET A 44 -5.70 -22.85 -25.19
CA MET A 44 -5.75 -21.40 -25.36
C MET A 44 -7.10 -20.82 -24.92
N GLN A 45 -7.05 -19.62 -24.34
CA GLN A 45 -8.21 -18.83 -23.97
C GLN A 45 -8.15 -17.45 -24.64
N VAL A 46 -9.31 -16.93 -25.04
CA VAL A 46 -9.39 -15.70 -25.82
C VAL A 46 -10.47 -14.79 -25.25
N THR A 47 -10.14 -13.50 -25.12
CA THR A 47 -11.05 -12.42 -24.75
C THR A 47 -10.59 -11.10 -25.37
N ASN A 48 -11.36 -10.03 -25.22
CA ASN A 48 -10.96 -8.69 -25.68
C ASN A 48 -11.43 -7.60 -24.73
N ASP A 49 -10.86 -6.42 -24.91
CA ASP A 49 -11.47 -5.17 -24.50
C ASP A 49 -11.68 -4.24 -25.69
N GLN A 50 -11.87 -2.95 -25.44
CA GLN A 50 -12.04 -1.95 -26.49
C GLN A 50 -10.77 -1.74 -27.33
N ASP A 51 -9.60 -1.95 -26.73
CA ASP A 51 -8.30 -1.54 -27.26
C ASP A 51 -7.46 -2.75 -27.71
N HIS A 52 -7.65 -3.92 -27.10
CA HIS A 52 -6.79 -5.09 -27.24
C HIS A 52 -7.58 -6.41 -27.36
N LEU A 53 -7.01 -7.33 -28.13
CA LEU A 53 -7.27 -8.77 -28.11
C LEU A 53 -6.30 -9.40 -27.10
N PHE A 54 -6.81 -10.27 -26.23
CA PHE A 54 -6.01 -11.00 -25.24
C PHE A 54 -6.09 -12.49 -25.53
N ILE A 55 -4.94 -13.15 -25.49
CA ILE A 55 -4.81 -14.60 -25.70
C ILE A 55 -3.93 -15.17 -24.60
N LYS A 56 -4.45 -16.09 -23.78
CA LYS A 56 -3.66 -16.95 -22.89
C LYS A 56 -3.45 -18.28 -23.58
N PHE A 57 -2.27 -18.88 -23.45
CA PHE A 57 -2.01 -20.24 -23.91
C PHE A 57 -1.09 -20.99 -22.96
N GLU A 58 -1.22 -22.31 -22.96
CA GLU A 58 -0.49 -23.23 -22.09
C GLU A 58 0.30 -24.23 -22.93
N LEU A 59 1.49 -24.58 -22.46
CA LEU A 59 2.45 -25.48 -23.10
C LEU A 59 2.78 -26.65 -22.16
N GLY A 60 3.09 -27.82 -22.73
CA GLY A 60 3.42 -29.02 -21.98
C GLY A 60 4.84 -29.03 -21.39
N SER A 61 5.68 -28.05 -21.75
CA SER A 61 7.04 -27.91 -21.22
C SER A 61 7.42 -26.45 -21.05
N GLU A 62 8.25 -26.18 -20.05
CA GLU A 62 8.85 -24.86 -19.84
C GLU A 62 9.64 -24.45 -21.08
N THR A 63 9.31 -23.27 -21.62
CA THR A 63 9.82 -22.77 -22.90
C THR A 63 10.16 -21.30 -22.74
N ASP A 64 11.26 -20.82 -23.33
CA ASP A 64 11.44 -19.38 -23.55
C ASP A 64 10.70 -18.98 -24.83
N LEU A 65 9.60 -18.24 -24.71
CA LEU A 65 8.78 -17.90 -25.87
C LEU A 65 9.55 -17.06 -26.89
N LEU A 66 10.40 -16.14 -26.45
CA LEU A 66 11.00 -15.11 -27.30
C LEU A 66 12.48 -15.33 -27.60
N ASP A 67 13.12 -16.33 -26.99
CA ASP A 67 14.51 -16.67 -27.24
C ASP A 67 14.73 -18.17 -27.52
N ASP A 68 15.97 -18.55 -27.85
CA ASP A 68 16.32 -19.90 -28.31
C ASP A 68 16.89 -20.83 -27.23
N LEU A 69 16.75 -20.47 -25.94
CA LEU A 69 17.17 -21.28 -24.79
C LEU A 69 16.62 -22.72 -24.84
N THR A 70 15.38 -22.86 -25.29
CA THR A 70 14.72 -24.13 -25.59
C THR A 70 14.24 -24.09 -27.03
N PRO A 71 14.71 -24.98 -27.93
CA PRO A 71 14.22 -24.99 -29.30
C PRO A 71 12.71 -25.20 -29.37
N HIS A 72 12.02 -24.30 -30.07
CA HIS A 72 10.60 -24.41 -30.38
C HIS A 72 10.30 -23.75 -31.72
N GLY A 73 9.22 -24.18 -32.36
CA GLY A 73 8.70 -23.61 -33.60
C GLY A 73 7.31 -23.00 -33.42
N ILE A 74 7.04 -22.37 -32.26
CA ILE A 74 5.72 -21.85 -31.92
C ILE A 74 5.37 -20.64 -32.79
N ARG A 75 4.17 -20.67 -33.39
CA ARG A 75 3.63 -19.61 -34.25
C ARG A 75 2.17 -19.35 -33.96
N LEU A 76 1.77 -18.09 -34.00
CA LEU A 76 0.37 -17.66 -33.98
C LEU A 76 -0.05 -17.18 -35.36
N TYR A 77 -1.19 -17.67 -35.82
CA TYR A 77 -1.86 -17.25 -37.05
C TYR A 77 -3.21 -16.61 -36.73
N ILE A 78 -3.50 -15.48 -37.39
CA ILE A 78 -4.76 -14.74 -37.23
C ILE A 78 -5.41 -14.56 -38.60
N ASP A 79 -6.62 -15.10 -38.75
CA ASP A 79 -7.57 -14.81 -39.84
C ASP A 79 -8.53 -13.74 -39.30
N GLY A 80 -8.24 -12.49 -39.67
CA GLY A 80 -8.84 -11.29 -39.07
C GLY A 80 -10.05 -10.76 -39.83
N ASP A 81 -10.26 -11.21 -41.07
CA ASP A 81 -11.42 -10.90 -41.90
C ASP A 81 -12.44 -12.06 -42.00
N ASN A 82 -12.13 -13.19 -41.37
CA ASN A 82 -12.90 -14.44 -41.35
C ASN A 82 -13.05 -15.11 -42.71
N ASN A 83 -12.15 -14.85 -43.66
CA ASN A 83 -12.26 -15.32 -45.03
C ASN A 83 -11.15 -16.30 -45.40
N ALA A 84 -11.49 -17.58 -45.50
CA ALA A 84 -10.53 -18.63 -45.86
C ALA A 84 -9.93 -18.52 -47.28
N SER A 85 -10.40 -17.55 -48.10
CA SER A 85 -9.89 -17.32 -49.47
C SER A 85 -8.89 -16.16 -49.57
N THR A 86 -8.66 -15.42 -48.48
CA THR A 86 -7.66 -14.35 -48.36
C THR A 86 -6.45 -14.85 -47.55
N GLY A 87 -5.42 -14.02 -47.44
CA GLY A 87 -4.27 -14.31 -46.60
C GLY A 87 -3.50 -15.59 -46.98
N LEU A 88 -2.80 -16.13 -46.00
CA LEU A 88 -2.08 -17.40 -46.09
C LEU A 88 -3.03 -18.56 -45.80
N SER A 89 -3.15 -19.51 -46.73
CA SER A 89 -3.88 -20.77 -46.52
C SER A 89 -3.07 -21.73 -45.65
N VAL A 90 -3.09 -21.54 -44.33
CA VAL A 90 -2.30 -22.33 -43.36
C VAL A 90 -2.91 -23.72 -43.10
N GLN A 91 -4.25 -23.81 -43.13
CA GLN A 91 -5.02 -25.04 -43.08
C GLN A 91 -6.44 -24.83 -43.62
N SER A 92 -7.18 -25.92 -43.82
CA SER A 92 -8.56 -25.83 -44.28
C SER A 92 -9.38 -24.94 -43.33
N GLY A 93 -10.07 -23.95 -43.89
CA GLY A 93 -10.90 -23.00 -43.12
C GLY A 93 -10.19 -21.72 -42.68
N TYR A 94 -8.87 -21.60 -42.88
CA TYR A 94 -8.08 -20.43 -42.48
C TYR A 94 -7.47 -19.71 -43.68
N GLY A 95 -7.69 -18.40 -43.74
CA GLY A 95 -6.95 -17.45 -44.58
C GLY A 95 -6.29 -16.45 -43.65
N ALA A 96 -5.05 -16.70 -43.22
CA ALA A 96 -4.43 -15.90 -42.18
C ALA A 96 -3.78 -14.63 -42.75
N GLU A 97 -4.25 -13.45 -42.35
CA GLU A 97 -3.64 -12.16 -42.70
C GLU A 97 -2.35 -11.90 -41.90
N LEU A 98 -2.14 -12.59 -40.78
CA LEU A 98 -0.97 -12.41 -39.93
C LEU A 98 -0.38 -13.75 -39.48
N GLN A 99 0.95 -13.82 -39.48
CA GLN A 99 1.74 -14.83 -38.79
C GLN A 99 2.71 -14.15 -37.82
N ILE A 100 2.75 -14.62 -36.58
CA ILE A 100 3.79 -14.29 -35.60
C ILE A 100 4.62 -15.54 -35.36
N ARG A 101 5.94 -15.42 -35.52
CA ARG A 101 6.94 -16.43 -35.16
C ARG A 101 7.65 -15.98 -33.91
N PHE A 102 7.47 -16.69 -32.80
CA PHE A 102 8.03 -16.27 -31.52
C PHE A 102 9.53 -16.59 -31.44
N ASP A 103 9.94 -17.77 -31.93
CA ASP A 103 11.33 -18.23 -32.05
C ASP A 103 12.26 -17.23 -32.76
N THR A 104 11.82 -16.70 -33.91
CA THR A 104 12.61 -15.72 -34.68
C THR A 104 12.14 -14.28 -34.50
N ARG A 105 11.20 -14.04 -33.57
CA ARG A 105 10.60 -12.72 -33.31
C ARG A 105 10.15 -12.01 -34.59
N THR A 106 9.58 -12.76 -35.53
CA THR A 106 9.25 -12.28 -36.87
C THR A 106 7.74 -12.20 -37.05
N VAL A 107 7.26 -11.05 -37.50
CA VAL A 107 5.85 -10.83 -37.87
C VAL A 107 5.76 -10.71 -39.39
N THR A 108 4.86 -11.48 -40.00
CA THR A 108 4.61 -11.46 -41.44
C THR A 108 3.13 -11.21 -41.70
N GLU A 109 2.83 -10.27 -42.59
CA GLU A 109 1.47 -10.00 -43.07
C GLU A 109 1.21 -10.63 -44.45
N TYR A 110 -0.07 -10.86 -44.77
CA TYR A 110 -0.52 -11.51 -46.00
C TYR A 110 -1.71 -10.81 -46.69
N PHE A 111 -1.85 -9.48 -46.59
CA PHE A 111 -2.90 -8.75 -47.32
C PHE A 111 -2.69 -8.75 -48.84
N GLY A 112 -1.49 -9.12 -49.30
CA GLY A 112 -1.11 -9.26 -50.70
C GLY A 112 0.17 -10.09 -50.87
N THR A 113 1.18 -9.54 -51.54
CA THR A 113 2.53 -10.13 -51.50
C THR A 113 3.06 -9.99 -50.07
N SER A 114 3.32 -11.12 -49.41
CA SER A 114 3.71 -11.13 -48.00
C SER A 114 4.94 -10.27 -47.71
N SER A 115 4.90 -9.51 -46.62
CA SER A 115 6.03 -8.73 -46.14
C SER A 115 6.24 -8.91 -44.63
N ASN A 116 7.48 -8.73 -44.19
CA ASN A 116 7.81 -8.69 -42.77
C ASN A 116 7.57 -7.30 -42.22
N VAL A 117 6.96 -7.23 -41.05
CA VAL A 117 6.56 -5.98 -40.39
C VAL A 117 7.08 -5.95 -38.95
N SER A 118 7.07 -4.75 -38.34
CA SER A 118 7.47 -4.63 -36.94
C SER A 118 6.35 -5.09 -36.02
N TRP A 119 6.70 -5.77 -34.92
CA TRP A 119 5.77 -6.10 -33.85
C TRP A 119 5.10 -4.85 -33.26
N SER A 120 5.75 -3.68 -33.31
CA SER A 120 5.23 -2.44 -32.74
C SER A 120 3.98 -1.93 -33.47
N THR A 121 3.78 -2.35 -34.73
CA THR A 121 2.54 -2.07 -35.50
C THR A 121 1.31 -2.82 -34.97
N LEU A 122 1.55 -3.86 -34.15
CA LEU A 122 0.53 -4.67 -33.50
C LEU A 122 0.32 -4.28 -32.03
N ASP A 123 1.19 -3.45 -31.46
CA ASP A 123 1.32 -3.26 -30.01
C ASP A 123 1.41 -4.61 -29.26
N LEU A 124 2.25 -5.53 -29.79
CA LEU A 124 2.37 -6.89 -29.29
C LEU A 124 3.06 -6.91 -27.92
N VAL A 125 2.40 -7.49 -26.91
CA VAL A 125 2.93 -7.65 -25.56
C VAL A 125 2.74 -9.10 -25.10
N PRO A 126 3.77 -9.95 -25.15
CA PRO A 126 3.76 -11.27 -24.53
C PRO A 126 4.30 -11.22 -23.09
N LEU A 127 3.64 -11.93 -22.17
CA LEU A 127 4.10 -12.12 -20.79
C LEU A 127 3.93 -13.59 -20.34
N PRO A 128 4.75 -14.09 -19.40
CA PRO A 128 5.97 -13.45 -18.90
C PRO A 128 7.07 -13.38 -19.98
N THR A 129 8.11 -12.59 -19.73
CA THR A 129 9.31 -12.48 -20.58
C THR A 129 10.38 -13.53 -20.28
N VAL A 130 10.22 -14.27 -19.17
CA VAL A 130 11.02 -15.44 -18.82
C VAL A 130 10.35 -16.72 -19.34
N THR A 131 11.11 -17.80 -19.31
CA THR A 131 10.65 -19.19 -19.48
C THR A 131 9.40 -19.46 -18.67
N SER A 132 8.43 -20.15 -19.28
CA SER A 132 7.17 -20.50 -18.62
C SER A 132 6.50 -21.67 -19.34
N THR A 133 5.51 -22.26 -18.68
CA THR A 133 4.54 -23.17 -19.30
C THR A 133 3.23 -22.46 -19.65
N VAL A 134 3.05 -21.22 -19.19
CA VAL A 134 1.83 -20.43 -19.39
C VAL A 134 2.22 -19.04 -19.84
N PHE A 135 1.56 -18.55 -20.89
CA PHE A 135 1.79 -17.23 -21.45
C PHE A 135 0.47 -16.53 -21.73
N GLU A 136 0.53 -15.21 -21.74
CA GLU A 136 -0.52 -14.33 -22.22
C GLU A 136 0.04 -13.34 -23.24
N ILE A 137 -0.80 -12.92 -24.18
CA ILE A 137 -0.47 -12.00 -25.26
C ILE A 137 -1.57 -10.96 -25.35
N ALA A 138 -1.17 -9.69 -25.39
CA ALA A 138 -2.01 -8.61 -25.86
C ALA A 138 -1.59 -8.12 -27.24
N MET A 139 -2.58 -7.74 -28.04
CA MET A 139 -2.41 -7.11 -29.35
C MET A 139 -3.49 -6.05 -29.56
N ALA A 140 -3.13 -4.90 -30.12
CA ALA A 140 -4.08 -3.83 -30.39
C ALA A 140 -5.18 -4.25 -31.38
N ARG A 141 -6.45 -3.96 -31.06
CA ARG A 141 -7.60 -4.21 -31.95
C ARG A 141 -7.58 -3.35 -33.20
N ASN A 142 -6.95 -2.18 -33.11
CA ASN A 142 -6.78 -1.26 -34.23
C ASN A 142 -5.46 -1.48 -35.01
N ALA A 143 -4.78 -2.61 -34.77
CA ALA A 143 -3.49 -2.94 -35.39
C ALA A 143 -3.55 -2.85 -36.92
N ARG A 144 -2.48 -2.25 -37.48
CA ARG A 144 -2.25 -2.13 -38.92
C ARG A 144 -0.87 -2.67 -39.25
N PRO A 145 -0.73 -3.98 -39.51
CA PRO A 145 0.58 -4.62 -39.67
C PRO A 145 1.46 -3.94 -40.72
N ASP A 146 0.88 -3.57 -41.87
CA ASP A 146 1.55 -2.89 -42.98
C ASP A 146 1.47 -1.34 -42.89
N GLY A 147 1.01 -0.81 -41.75
CA GLY A 147 0.74 0.61 -41.53
C GLY A 147 -0.50 1.16 -42.24
N THR A 148 -1.22 0.34 -43.02
CA THR A 148 -2.33 0.78 -43.87
C THR A 148 -3.62 0.01 -43.62
N ASN A 149 -3.60 -1.31 -43.74
CA ASN A 149 -4.76 -2.19 -43.65
C ASN A 149 -5.01 -2.61 -42.19
N LEU A 150 -6.27 -2.56 -41.74
CA LEU A 150 -6.65 -3.09 -40.43
C LEU A 150 -6.55 -4.61 -40.46
N LEU A 151 -5.97 -5.19 -39.41
CA LEU A 151 -5.92 -6.64 -39.24
C LEU A 151 -7.30 -7.23 -38.94
N LEU A 152 -7.99 -6.68 -37.95
CA LEU A 152 -9.26 -7.22 -37.45
C LEU A 152 -10.41 -6.45 -38.11
N THR A 153 -10.95 -6.99 -39.20
CA THR A 153 -12.01 -6.33 -40.00
C THR A 153 -13.37 -7.01 -39.87
N SER A 154 -13.40 -8.24 -39.35
CA SER A 154 -14.62 -9.00 -39.06
C SER A 154 -14.93 -9.00 -37.56
N PRO A 155 -16.23 -9.01 -37.17
CA PRO A 155 -16.62 -9.19 -35.77
C PRO A 155 -16.26 -10.57 -35.21
N THR A 156 -16.00 -11.55 -36.08
CA THR A 156 -15.51 -12.88 -35.73
C THR A 156 -14.17 -13.10 -36.40
N ILE A 157 -13.18 -13.60 -35.66
CA ILE A 157 -11.84 -13.93 -36.16
C ILE A 157 -11.55 -15.40 -35.93
N LYS A 158 -10.51 -15.95 -36.58
CA LYS A 158 -10.00 -17.29 -36.26
C LYS A 158 -8.55 -17.23 -35.81
N LEU A 159 -8.24 -18.06 -34.83
CA LEU A 159 -6.90 -18.18 -34.25
C LEU A 159 -6.39 -19.60 -34.41
N LEU A 160 -5.09 -19.73 -34.63
CA LEU A 160 -4.40 -21.00 -34.74
C LEU A 160 -2.97 -20.86 -34.21
N PHE A 161 -2.62 -21.65 -33.21
CA PHE A 161 -1.24 -21.93 -32.85
C PHE A 161 -0.71 -23.14 -33.61
N ARG A 162 0.58 -23.11 -33.95
CA ARG A 162 1.32 -24.27 -34.43
C ARG A 162 2.67 -24.37 -33.75
N GLU A 163 3.11 -25.58 -33.48
CA GLU A 163 4.49 -25.90 -33.09
C GLU A 163 5.11 -26.71 -34.23
N THR A 164 6.02 -26.10 -34.99
CA THR A 164 6.47 -26.68 -36.26
C THR A 164 7.51 -27.78 -36.12
N ASP A 165 8.16 -27.94 -34.96
CA ASP A 165 9.20 -28.95 -34.77
C ASP A 165 8.59 -30.33 -34.50
N GLY A 166 7.54 -30.37 -33.67
CA GLY A 166 6.69 -31.52 -33.37
C GLY A 166 5.56 -31.76 -34.36
N GLY A 167 5.16 -30.71 -35.09
CA GLY A 167 4.02 -30.73 -36.01
C GLY A 167 2.66 -30.60 -35.32
N ASP A 168 2.66 -30.09 -34.09
CA ASP A 168 1.46 -29.87 -33.30
C ASP A 168 0.69 -28.62 -33.78
N ALA A 169 -0.63 -28.63 -33.60
CA ALA A 169 -1.51 -27.55 -34.02
C ALA A 169 -2.71 -27.43 -33.09
N MET A 170 -2.94 -26.22 -32.60
CA MET A 170 -4.07 -25.90 -31.73
C MET A 170 -4.88 -24.75 -32.36
N PRO A 171 -6.04 -25.00 -32.98
CA PRO A 171 -6.73 -26.29 -33.13
C PRO A 171 -6.11 -27.21 -34.18
N ASP A 172 -6.31 -28.52 -33.98
CA ASP A 172 -5.96 -29.59 -34.92
C ASP A 172 -6.48 -29.37 -36.35
N VAL A 173 -5.81 -30.01 -37.31
CA VAL A 173 -6.24 -30.04 -38.71
C VAL A 173 -7.68 -30.56 -38.84
N GLY A 174 -8.56 -29.71 -39.38
CA GLY A 174 -9.99 -30.01 -39.57
C GLY A 174 -10.89 -29.34 -38.52
N SER A 175 -10.30 -28.75 -37.49
CA SER A 175 -10.97 -27.93 -36.49
C SER A 175 -10.68 -26.44 -36.70
N VAL A 176 -11.55 -25.59 -36.16
CA VAL A 176 -11.42 -24.13 -36.22
C VAL A 176 -11.84 -23.56 -34.86
N LEU A 177 -11.00 -22.69 -34.29
CA LEU A 177 -11.40 -21.82 -33.18
C LEU A 177 -11.79 -20.48 -33.78
N SER A 178 -13.07 -20.13 -33.63
CA SER A 178 -13.57 -18.80 -33.95
C SER A 178 -13.84 -18.02 -32.67
N TYR A 179 -13.41 -16.77 -32.62
CA TYR A 179 -13.70 -15.85 -31.53
C TYR A 179 -14.54 -14.69 -32.07
N THR A 180 -15.68 -14.42 -31.45
CA THR A 180 -16.50 -13.24 -31.77
C THR A 180 -16.27 -12.20 -30.70
N PHE A 181 -15.91 -10.97 -31.09
CA PHE A 181 -15.63 -9.90 -30.14
C PHE A 181 -16.85 -9.64 -29.25
N ASP A 182 -16.59 -9.57 -27.95
CA ASP A 182 -17.57 -9.11 -26.97
C ASP A 182 -17.48 -7.58 -26.88
N ASP A 183 -18.50 -6.92 -27.42
CA ASP A 183 -18.63 -5.47 -27.41
C ASP A 183 -19.64 -4.99 -26.34
N VAL A 184 -20.03 -5.86 -25.39
CA VAL A 184 -20.89 -5.47 -24.26
C VAL A 184 -20.12 -4.55 -23.30
N PHE A 185 -20.79 -3.55 -22.75
CA PHE A 185 -20.18 -2.61 -21.82
C PHE A 185 -19.78 -3.29 -20.50
N GLN A 186 -18.51 -3.15 -20.10
CA GLN A 186 -18.03 -3.42 -18.74
C GLN A 186 -17.34 -2.18 -18.17
N ALA A 187 -17.13 -2.16 -16.85
CA ALA A 187 -16.55 -1.03 -16.15
C ALA A 187 -15.14 -0.67 -16.69
N THR A 188 -14.89 0.63 -16.85
CA THR A 188 -13.61 1.20 -17.29
C THR A 188 -12.43 0.74 -16.42
N THR A 189 -11.23 0.66 -17.03
CA THR A 189 -9.95 0.47 -16.33
C THR A 189 -9.88 1.36 -15.10
N THR A 190 -9.66 0.76 -13.92
CA THR A 190 -9.42 1.50 -12.70
C THR A 190 -8.16 2.35 -12.87
N ILE A 191 -8.32 3.67 -12.85
CA ILE A 191 -7.21 4.62 -12.90
C ILE A 191 -6.42 4.48 -11.59
N LEU A 192 -5.11 4.22 -11.71
CA LEU A 192 -4.20 4.20 -10.57
C LEU A 192 -3.70 5.64 -10.34
N PRO A 193 -4.02 6.24 -9.18
CA PRO A 193 -3.71 7.64 -8.93
C PRO A 193 -2.19 7.85 -8.81
N LEU A 194 -1.70 8.96 -9.37
CA LEU A 194 -0.33 9.42 -9.14
C LEU A 194 -0.14 10.00 -7.73
N THR A 195 -1.22 10.53 -7.13
CA THR A 195 -1.19 10.99 -5.73
C THR A 195 -1.17 9.82 -4.77
N ARG A 196 -0.38 9.92 -3.70
CA ARG A 196 -0.38 8.94 -2.60
C ARG A 196 -1.78 8.83 -2.00
N THR A 197 -2.25 7.60 -1.79
CA THR A 197 -3.51 7.29 -1.10
C THR A 197 -3.35 7.35 0.41
N VAL A 198 -2.14 7.03 0.91
CA VAL A 198 -1.71 7.15 2.30
C VAL A 198 -0.58 8.17 2.35
N GLN A 199 -0.79 9.29 3.04
CA GLN A 199 0.14 10.42 3.01
C GLN A 199 1.50 10.09 3.65
N GLU A 200 1.48 9.18 4.62
CA GLU A 200 2.61 8.73 5.42
C GLU A 200 3.44 7.63 4.75
N ALA A 201 2.94 7.05 3.65
CA ALA A 201 3.62 5.98 2.95
C ALA A 201 4.92 6.47 2.31
N VAL A 202 5.96 5.65 2.43
CA VAL A 202 7.25 5.88 1.77
C VAL A 202 7.13 5.50 0.30
N ARG A 203 7.31 6.47 -0.60
CA ARG A 203 7.28 6.24 -2.04
C ARG A 203 8.66 5.89 -2.56
N VAL A 204 8.82 4.66 -3.02
CA VAL A 204 10.02 4.15 -3.66
C VAL A 204 9.82 4.12 -5.18
N THR A 205 10.85 4.45 -5.95
CA THR A 205 10.81 4.40 -7.42
C THR A 205 12.09 3.78 -7.96
N ALA A 206 11.97 2.95 -8.99
CA ALA A 206 13.11 2.48 -9.76
C ALA A 206 12.95 2.88 -11.23
N TRP A 207 14.03 3.35 -11.85
CA TRP A 207 13.98 3.81 -13.24
C TRP A 207 15.31 3.67 -13.97
N ASN A 208 15.33 2.86 -15.03
CA ASN A 208 16.39 2.89 -16.03
C ASN A 208 16.28 4.18 -16.88
N VAL A 209 17.33 5.01 -16.85
CA VAL A 209 17.32 6.34 -17.47
C VAL A 209 17.91 6.37 -18.88
N LEU A 210 18.10 5.22 -19.53
CA LEU A 210 18.62 5.08 -20.89
C LEU A 210 19.93 5.87 -21.11
N GLY A 211 21.05 5.26 -20.71
CA GLY A 211 22.41 5.76 -20.97
C GLY A 211 22.63 7.23 -20.60
N ASP A 212 22.61 7.55 -19.31
CA ASP A 212 22.79 8.91 -18.76
C ASP A 212 21.70 9.94 -19.14
N GLY A 213 20.55 9.49 -19.64
CA GLY A 213 19.47 10.37 -20.12
C GLY A 213 19.04 11.45 -19.13
N ILE A 214 19.03 11.14 -17.83
CA ILE A 214 18.68 12.08 -16.75
C ILE A 214 19.60 13.31 -16.68
N THR A 215 20.85 13.22 -17.15
CA THR A 215 21.78 14.37 -17.21
C THR A 215 21.92 14.95 -18.61
N ALA A 216 21.36 14.30 -19.64
CA ALA A 216 21.41 14.75 -21.02
C ALA A 216 20.64 16.08 -21.21
N PRO A 217 21.27 17.14 -21.75
CA PRO A 217 20.62 18.45 -21.91
C PRO A 217 19.32 18.44 -22.71
N ALA A 218 19.19 17.54 -23.69
CA ALA A 218 18.01 17.45 -24.55
C ALA A 218 16.80 16.79 -23.87
N LEU A 219 17.01 16.00 -22.81
CA LEU A 219 15.96 15.18 -22.18
C LEU A 219 15.48 15.74 -20.84
N GLN A 220 16.03 16.87 -20.38
CA GLN A 220 15.71 17.43 -19.06
C GLN A 220 14.22 17.73 -18.86
N GLY A 221 13.50 18.17 -19.89
CA GLY A 221 12.07 18.49 -19.80
C GLY A 221 11.22 17.29 -19.39
N PRO A 222 11.23 16.19 -20.18
CA PRO A 222 10.54 14.95 -19.83
C PRO A 222 10.93 14.40 -18.45
N TYR A 223 12.23 14.28 -18.15
CA TYR A 223 12.71 13.79 -16.86
C TYR A 223 12.20 14.64 -15.68
N GLN A 224 12.26 15.96 -15.81
CA GLN A 224 11.78 16.88 -14.79
C GLN A 224 10.28 16.69 -14.55
N ARG A 225 9.46 16.70 -15.59
CA ARG A 225 7.99 16.56 -15.45
C ARG A 225 7.61 15.23 -14.82
N ILE A 226 8.21 14.14 -15.27
CA ILE A 226 8.00 12.80 -14.71
C ILE A 226 8.34 12.78 -13.22
N LEU A 227 9.55 13.19 -12.83
CA LEU A 227 9.97 13.16 -11.43
C LEU A 227 9.14 14.10 -10.54
N SER A 228 8.76 15.27 -11.05
CA SER A 228 7.85 16.18 -10.33
C SER A 228 6.46 15.56 -10.13
N ALA A 229 5.93 14.83 -11.11
CA ALA A 229 4.64 14.15 -11.01
C ALA A 229 4.67 12.92 -10.10
N LEU A 230 5.75 12.13 -10.16
CA LEU A 230 5.96 10.97 -9.29
C LEU A 230 6.17 11.38 -7.83
N ALA A 231 6.87 12.50 -7.59
CA ALA A 231 7.21 13.00 -6.26
C ALA A 231 7.72 11.89 -5.30
N PRO A 232 8.75 11.11 -5.68
CA PRO A 232 9.26 9.99 -4.88
C PRO A 232 9.98 10.45 -3.60
N ASP A 233 10.17 9.54 -2.66
CA ASP A 233 11.02 9.74 -1.47
C ASP A 233 12.38 9.08 -1.63
N ILE A 234 12.43 7.91 -2.29
CA ILE A 234 13.65 7.17 -2.60
C ILE A 234 13.60 6.74 -4.07
N ILE A 235 14.73 6.87 -4.78
CA ILE A 235 14.85 6.53 -6.20
C ILE A 235 16.11 5.70 -6.43
N GLY A 236 15.96 4.55 -7.09
CA GLY A 236 17.05 3.82 -7.73
C GLY A 236 17.09 4.11 -9.22
N PHE A 237 18.17 4.71 -9.71
CA PHE A 237 18.42 4.87 -11.14
C PHE A 237 19.41 3.81 -11.61
N SER A 238 19.17 3.25 -12.80
CA SER A 238 20.14 2.44 -13.55
C SER A 238 20.54 3.13 -14.86
N GLU A 239 21.61 2.64 -15.50
CA GLU A 239 22.22 3.24 -16.70
C GLU A 239 22.77 4.66 -16.53
N CYS A 240 23.12 5.04 -15.31
CA CYS A 240 23.83 6.28 -15.01
C CYS A 240 25.35 6.10 -15.18
N VAL A 241 25.83 5.68 -16.36
CA VAL A 241 27.24 5.32 -16.61
C VAL A 241 28.22 6.48 -16.31
N SER A 242 28.00 7.65 -16.90
CA SER A 242 28.87 8.83 -16.74
C SER A 242 28.28 9.91 -15.83
N SER A 243 26.97 9.85 -15.57
CA SER A 243 26.27 10.74 -14.65
C SER A 243 26.84 10.59 -13.24
N SER A 244 27.29 11.69 -12.65
CA SER A 244 27.79 11.70 -11.28
C SER A 244 26.64 11.87 -10.27
N ALA A 245 26.86 11.39 -9.04
CA ALA A 245 25.95 11.64 -7.92
C ALA A 245 25.68 13.15 -7.71
N SER A 246 26.68 14.01 -7.92
CA SER A 246 26.52 15.46 -7.77
C SER A 246 25.67 16.09 -8.87
N GLN A 247 25.75 15.60 -10.11
CA GLN A 247 24.91 16.05 -11.21
C GLN A 247 23.46 15.65 -10.97
N ILE A 248 23.21 14.40 -10.57
CA ILE A 248 21.88 13.90 -10.24
C ILE A 248 21.29 14.66 -9.05
N LYS A 249 22.06 14.84 -7.96
CA LYS A 249 21.66 15.69 -6.83
C LYS A 249 21.24 17.09 -7.29
N THR A 250 22.04 17.73 -8.14
CA THR A 250 21.73 19.07 -8.65
C THR A 250 20.41 19.09 -9.43
N ARG A 251 20.11 18.04 -10.20
CA ARG A 251 18.82 17.90 -10.90
C ARG A 251 17.67 17.74 -9.92
N LEU A 252 17.77 16.77 -9.01
CA LEU A 252 16.70 16.48 -8.04
C LEU A 252 16.41 17.68 -7.12
N ASP A 253 17.44 18.35 -6.61
CA ASP A 253 17.29 19.56 -5.79
C ASP A 253 16.57 20.70 -6.53
N SER A 254 16.71 20.74 -7.87
CA SER A 254 16.04 21.74 -8.70
C SER A 254 14.63 21.33 -9.14
N TRP A 255 14.42 20.05 -9.44
CA TRP A 255 13.19 19.54 -10.07
C TRP A 255 12.15 19.08 -9.04
N VAL A 256 12.61 18.54 -7.91
CA VAL A 256 11.79 18.04 -6.80
C VAL A 256 12.37 18.55 -5.49
N PRO A 257 12.29 19.87 -5.21
CA PRO A 257 12.94 20.46 -4.04
C PRO A 257 12.32 19.94 -2.74
N ILE A 258 13.15 19.37 -1.86
CA ILE A 258 12.72 18.80 -0.57
C ILE A 258 13.05 19.71 0.65
N GLY A 259 13.71 20.84 0.41
CA GLY A 259 14.20 21.74 1.46
C GLY A 259 15.45 21.23 2.16
N GLY A 260 15.87 21.90 3.25
CA GLY A 260 17.03 21.50 4.05
C GLY A 260 18.33 21.39 3.24
N ASN A 261 19.05 20.27 3.41
CA ASN A 261 20.29 19.96 2.68
C ASN A 261 20.06 19.39 1.26
N GLY A 262 18.80 19.32 0.82
CA GLY A 262 18.42 18.67 -0.44
C GLY A 262 18.63 17.15 -0.42
N TRP A 263 18.52 16.54 -1.60
CA TRP A 263 18.60 15.10 -1.82
C TRP A 263 19.96 14.52 -1.43
N GLN A 264 19.94 13.32 -0.87
CA GLN A 264 21.11 12.53 -0.54
C GLN A 264 21.34 11.53 -1.65
N VAL A 265 22.48 11.59 -2.33
CA VAL A 265 22.71 10.81 -3.55
C VAL A 265 24.03 10.08 -3.46
N SER A 266 23.99 8.76 -3.64
CA SER A 266 25.15 7.90 -3.72
C SER A 266 25.15 7.15 -5.06
N LYS A 267 26.33 6.88 -5.59
CA LYS A 267 26.54 6.15 -6.84
C LYS A 267 27.44 4.96 -6.56
N ASP A 268 27.16 3.84 -7.22
CA ASP A 268 28.06 2.68 -7.26
C ASP A 268 29.33 2.97 -8.08
N ASP A 269 30.11 1.93 -8.39
CA ASP A 269 31.30 2.03 -9.22
C ASP A 269 31.02 1.80 -10.72
N PHE A 270 29.75 1.63 -11.11
CA PHE A 270 29.35 1.35 -12.48
C PHE A 270 28.25 2.31 -12.95
N ASP A 271 26.97 1.93 -12.83
CA ASP A 271 25.86 2.66 -13.47
C ASP A 271 24.60 2.81 -12.61
N MET A 272 24.66 2.50 -11.32
CA MET A 272 23.52 2.64 -10.40
C MET A 272 23.67 3.84 -9.47
N VAL A 273 22.57 4.54 -9.25
CA VAL A 273 22.50 5.68 -8.34
C VAL A 273 21.30 5.53 -7.42
N ILE A 274 21.53 5.64 -6.11
CA ILE A 274 20.46 5.76 -5.12
C ILE A 274 20.36 7.21 -4.70
N ALA A 275 19.16 7.79 -4.82
CA ALA A 275 18.81 9.10 -4.31
C ALA A 275 17.72 8.97 -3.25
N SER A 276 17.90 9.61 -2.10
CA SER A 276 16.96 9.59 -0.98
C SER A 276 16.67 10.99 -0.46
N ARG A 277 15.42 11.20 -0.03
CA ARG A 277 15.00 12.37 0.74
C ARG A 277 15.72 12.45 2.09
N TRP A 278 16.08 11.30 2.65
CA TRP A 278 16.69 11.16 3.96
C TRP A 278 18.16 10.71 3.87
N PRO A 279 18.96 10.84 4.94
CA PRO A 279 20.37 10.42 4.94
C PRO A 279 20.57 8.98 4.47
N ILE A 280 21.65 8.76 3.71
CA ILE A 280 22.15 7.43 3.37
C ILE A 280 23.26 7.12 4.37
N GLU A 281 23.03 6.19 5.29
CA GLU A 281 23.99 5.88 6.35
C GLU A 281 25.16 5.04 5.84
N THR A 282 24.82 3.95 5.16
CA THR A 282 25.76 2.93 4.73
C THR A 282 25.37 2.44 3.35
N THR A 283 26.37 2.14 2.52
CA THR A 283 26.18 1.57 1.18
C THR A 283 27.05 0.34 0.98
N TRP A 284 26.54 -0.63 0.23
CA TRP A 284 27.27 -1.85 -0.12
C TRP A 284 27.42 -1.95 -1.64
N THR A 285 28.66 -1.77 -2.11
CA THR A 285 29.02 -1.73 -3.54
C THR A 285 29.66 -3.02 -4.04
N HIS A 286 29.79 -4.04 -3.18
CA HIS A 286 30.45 -5.31 -3.54
C HIS A 286 29.51 -6.27 -4.29
N LEU A 287 28.20 -5.98 -4.30
CA LEU A 287 27.22 -6.73 -5.05
C LEU A 287 27.35 -6.36 -6.53
N ASN A 288 27.67 -7.34 -7.37
CA ASN A 288 27.78 -7.10 -8.80
C ASN A 288 26.38 -6.75 -9.36
N ARG A 289 26.28 -5.65 -10.11
CA ARG A 289 25.04 -5.14 -10.74
C ARG A 289 23.89 -4.80 -9.80
N GLN A 290 24.17 -4.68 -8.50
CA GLN A 290 23.19 -4.34 -7.47
C GLN A 290 23.82 -3.38 -6.47
N PHE A 291 23.08 -2.37 -6.04
CA PHE A 291 23.58 -1.34 -5.14
C PHE A 291 22.64 -1.18 -3.97
N ALA A 292 23.09 -1.58 -2.78
CA ALA A 292 22.29 -1.52 -1.57
C ALA A 292 22.68 -0.33 -0.70
N ALA A 293 21.70 0.32 -0.08
CA ALA A 293 21.89 1.43 0.83
C ALA A 293 20.92 1.34 2.01
N LEU A 294 21.41 1.61 3.22
CA LEU A 294 20.58 1.82 4.41
C LEU A 294 20.19 3.30 4.49
N ILE A 295 18.88 3.55 4.49
CA ILE A 295 18.30 4.89 4.51
C ILE A 295 17.84 5.20 5.94
N ASP A 296 18.43 6.23 6.54
CA ASP A 296 18.09 6.76 7.87
C ASP A 296 16.69 7.39 7.80
N LEU A 297 15.68 6.63 8.19
CA LEU A 297 14.30 7.12 8.16
C LEU A 297 14.06 8.06 9.36
N PRO A 298 13.12 9.01 9.26
CA PRO A 298 12.71 9.81 10.41
C PRO A 298 12.36 8.92 11.60
N THR A 299 12.68 9.35 12.82
CA THR A 299 12.44 8.60 14.07
C THR A 299 10.97 8.27 14.36
N THR A 300 10.06 8.77 13.52
CA THR A 300 8.66 8.36 13.47
C THR A 300 8.48 6.93 12.97
N PHE A 301 9.39 6.41 12.16
CA PHE A 301 9.42 5.00 11.75
C PHE A 301 10.16 4.13 12.77
N ALA A 302 9.73 2.88 12.92
CA ALA A 302 10.28 1.97 13.93
C ALA A 302 11.73 1.59 13.64
N THR A 303 12.10 1.53 12.37
CA THR A 303 13.44 1.22 11.88
C THR A 303 13.72 2.02 10.62
N ASP A 304 14.99 2.03 10.21
CA ASP A 304 15.45 2.43 8.89
C ASP A 304 14.96 1.47 7.79
N LEU A 305 15.27 1.80 6.54
CA LEU A 305 14.91 0.99 5.37
C LEU A 305 16.16 0.61 4.56
N LEU A 306 16.28 -0.67 4.21
CA LEU A 306 17.30 -1.14 3.26
C LEU A 306 16.72 -1.06 1.84
N PHE A 307 17.26 -0.18 1.01
CA PHE A 307 16.88 -0.05 -0.40
C PHE A 307 17.99 -0.61 -1.29
N THR A 308 17.64 -1.49 -2.23
CA THR A 308 18.56 -2.02 -3.24
C THR A 308 18.09 -1.64 -4.63
N ALA A 309 18.90 -0.84 -5.32
CA ALA A 309 18.76 -0.60 -6.76
C ALA A 309 19.41 -1.76 -7.53
N ALA A 310 18.80 -2.20 -8.63
CA ALA A 310 19.32 -3.30 -9.45
C ALA A 310 19.39 -2.93 -10.94
N HIS A 311 20.44 -3.40 -11.61
CA HIS A 311 20.57 -3.41 -13.06
C HIS A 311 21.28 -4.68 -13.53
N LEU A 312 20.56 -5.80 -13.51
CA LEU A 312 21.13 -7.12 -13.78
C LEU A 312 21.63 -7.21 -15.23
N ASN A 313 22.51 -8.19 -15.49
CA ASN A 313 23.05 -8.36 -16.83
C ASN A 313 21.93 -8.56 -17.88
N CYS A 314 22.04 -7.91 -19.03
CA CYS A 314 21.08 -8.01 -20.12
C CYS A 314 21.32 -9.21 -21.06
N CYS A 315 20.40 -9.41 -22.02
CA CYS A 315 20.54 -10.34 -23.14
C CYS A 315 20.71 -11.81 -22.66
N THR A 316 21.62 -12.57 -23.28
CA THR A 316 21.81 -14.01 -23.06
C THR A 316 22.69 -14.35 -21.84
N ALA A 317 22.78 -13.45 -20.86
CA ALA A 317 23.69 -13.57 -19.72
C ALA A 317 23.04 -14.30 -18.52
N ASP A 318 22.25 -15.34 -18.78
CA ASP A 318 21.40 -16.03 -17.79
C ASP A 318 22.15 -16.51 -16.56
N ALA A 319 23.28 -17.19 -16.76
CA ALA A 319 24.11 -17.68 -15.66
C ALA A 319 24.68 -16.54 -14.80
N ALA A 320 24.96 -15.37 -15.40
CA ALA A 320 25.44 -14.21 -14.65
C ALA A 320 24.31 -13.56 -13.86
N ARG A 321 23.10 -13.44 -14.43
CA ARG A 321 21.90 -12.99 -13.69
C ARG A 321 21.60 -13.91 -12.51
N GLN A 322 21.65 -15.23 -12.71
CA GLN A 322 21.44 -16.19 -11.64
C GLN A 322 22.47 -16.01 -10.50
N ALA A 323 23.76 -15.92 -10.84
CA ALA A 323 24.80 -15.70 -9.83
C ALA A 323 24.66 -14.35 -9.10
N GLN A 324 24.15 -13.31 -9.78
CA GLN A 324 23.85 -12.02 -9.16
C GLN A 324 22.73 -12.13 -8.11
N LEU A 325 21.68 -12.90 -8.41
CA LEU A 325 20.55 -13.10 -7.50
C LEU A 325 20.89 -14.03 -6.34
N ASP A 326 21.64 -15.12 -6.59
CA ASP A 326 22.17 -15.99 -5.53
C ASP A 326 23.01 -15.18 -4.52
N ALA A 327 23.88 -14.28 -5.03
CA ALA A 327 24.69 -13.39 -4.19
C ALA A 327 23.83 -12.41 -3.37
N TYR A 328 22.70 -11.95 -3.91
CA TYR A 328 21.80 -11.04 -3.20
C TYR A 328 21.03 -11.74 -2.09
N VAL A 329 20.55 -12.97 -2.34
CA VAL A 329 19.91 -13.78 -1.30
C VAL A 329 20.87 -14.00 -0.14
N GLN A 330 22.13 -14.36 -0.41
CA GLN A 330 23.17 -14.48 0.62
C GLN A 330 23.34 -13.17 1.41
N PHE A 331 23.39 -12.03 0.74
CA PHE A 331 23.53 -10.72 1.36
C PHE A 331 22.37 -10.39 2.31
N VAL A 332 21.13 -10.66 1.91
CA VAL A 332 19.95 -10.43 2.76
C VAL A 332 19.93 -11.40 3.94
N GLN A 333 20.28 -12.67 3.73
CA GLN A 333 20.37 -13.65 4.82
C GLN A 333 21.43 -13.26 5.86
N ASP A 334 22.60 -12.76 5.43
CA ASP A 334 23.62 -12.23 6.32
C ASP A 334 23.10 -11.00 7.08
N ALA A 335 22.48 -10.04 6.38
CA ALA A 335 21.95 -8.81 6.97
C ALA A 335 20.89 -9.05 8.07
N ARG A 336 20.12 -10.13 7.98
CA ARG A 336 19.10 -10.52 8.97
C ARG A 336 19.65 -11.35 10.13
N SER A 337 20.89 -11.84 10.03
CA SER A 337 21.50 -12.72 11.01
C SER A 337 22.36 -11.94 12.02
N PRO A 338 22.07 -12.01 13.35
CA PRO A 338 22.88 -11.30 14.34
C PRO A 338 24.36 -11.69 14.28
N GLY A 339 25.24 -10.71 14.08
CA GLY A 339 26.69 -10.93 14.03
C GLY A 339 27.24 -11.34 12.65
N GLY A 340 26.44 -11.20 11.59
CA GLY A 340 26.89 -11.24 10.19
C GLY A 340 27.84 -10.09 9.81
N LEU A 341 28.22 -10.00 8.53
CA LEU A 341 28.94 -8.82 8.00
C LEU A 341 28.06 -7.57 8.05
N ILE A 342 26.74 -7.77 8.00
CA ILE A 342 25.70 -6.78 8.14
C ILE A 342 24.76 -7.26 9.25
N THR A 343 24.23 -6.35 10.06
CA THR A 343 23.22 -6.72 11.06
C THR A 343 22.18 -5.62 11.12
N LEU A 344 21.02 -5.89 10.54
CA LEU A 344 19.86 -5.03 10.59
C LEU A 344 19.01 -5.35 11.84
N PRO A 345 18.37 -4.34 12.44
CA PRO A 345 17.32 -4.59 13.43
C PRO A 345 16.25 -5.55 12.88
N THR A 346 15.75 -6.43 13.74
CA THR A 346 14.62 -7.29 13.36
C THR A 346 13.43 -6.43 12.95
N GLY A 347 12.86 -6.74 11.80
CA GLY A 347 11.71 -6.04 11.23
C GLY A 347 12.06 -4.83 10.37
N THR A 348 13.35 -4.60 10.05
CA THR A 348 13.76 -3.60 9.06
C THR A 348 13.12 -3.88 7.69
N PRO A 349 12.31 -2.95 7.12
CA PRO A 349 11.80 -3.09 5.77
C PRO A 349 12.93 -3.15 4.75
N MET A 350 12.81 -4.06 3.79
CA MET A 350 13.77 -4.21 2.70
C MET A 350 13.04 -4.10 1.36
N VAL A 351 13.61 -3.35 0.42
CA VAL A 351 13.09 -3.14 -0.92
C VAL A 351 14.17 -3.46 -1.94
N TYR A 352 13.83 -4.24 -2.96
CA TYR A 352 14.68 -4.55 -4.10
C TYR A 352 13.98 -4.12 -5.39
N ALA A 353 14.54 -3.16 -6.12
CA ALA A 353 13.87 -2.57 -7.26
C ALA A 353 14.84 -2.18 -8.38
N GLY A 354 14.44 -2.39 -9.63
CA GLY A 354 15.27 -2.02 -10.77
C GLY A 354 14.98 -2.80 -12.04
N ASP A 355 15.84 -2.56 -13.04
CA ASP A 355 15.86 -3.29 -14.30
C ASP A 355 16.56 -4.63 -14.08
N LEU A 356 15.76 -5.70 -14.03
CA LEU A 356 16.27 -7.03 -13.78
C LEU A 356 16.63 -7.75 -15.08
N ASN A 357 16.38 -7.13 -16.24
CA ASN A 357 16.49 -7.80 -17.53
C ASN A 357 15.85 -9.20 -17.46
N SER A 358 14.63 -9.30 -16.91
CA SER A 358 13.93 -10.55 -16.62
C SER A 358 13.53 -11.29 -17.90
N VAL A 359 14.52 -11.85 -18.56
CA VAL A 359 14.43 -12.71 -19.74
C VAL A 359 15.19 -14.01 -19.47
N GLY A 360 14.88 -15.06 -20.22
CA GLY A 360 15.49 -16.37 -20.02
C GLY A 360 14.92 -17.10 -18.82
N TRP A 361 15.73 -17.51 -17.84
CA TRP A 361 15.25 -18.43 -16.79
C TRP A 361 14.29 -17.80 -15.77
N ALA A 362 13.11 -18.40 -15.59
CA ALA A 362 12.19 -18.05 -14.50
C ALA A 362 12.80 -18.29 -13.12
N GLN A 363 13.76 -19.21 -13.04
CA GLN A 363 14.53 -19.50 -11.83
C GLN A 363 15.15 -18.23 -11.21
N GLN A 364 15.50 -17.23 -12.02
CA GLN A 364 16.03 -15.95 -11.52
C GLN A 364 14.99 -15.25 -10.62
N LEU A 365 13.76 -15.11 -11.10
CA LEU A 365 12.66 -14.53 -10.31
C LEU A 365 12.26 -15.43 -9.12
N VAL A 366 12.36 -16.76 -9.28
CA VAL A 366 12.14 -17.71 -8.17
C VAL A 366 13.16 -17.48 -7.06
N THR A 367 14.45 -17.46 -7.37
CA THR A 367 15.53 -17.18 -6.39
C THR A 367 15.28 -15.88 -5.64
N LEU A 368 14.91 -14.80 -6.35
CA LEU A 368 14.64 -13.50 -5.74
C LEU A 368 13.38 -13.46 -4.88
N THR A 369 12.40 -14.33 -5.10
CA THR A 369 11.16 -14.34 -4.30
C THR A 369 11.20 -15.33 -3.15
N THR A 370 11.80 -16.50 -3.36
CA THR A 370 11.79 -17.62 -2.41
C THR A 370 13.09 -17.77 -1.62
N GLY A 371 14.19 -17.23 -2.15
CA GLY A 371 15.53 -17.47 -1.60
C GLY A 371 16.13 -18.84 -1.97
N ASP A 372 15.65 -19.45 -3.05
CA ASP A 372 16.18 -20.69 -3.64
C ASP A 372 17.50 -20.42 -4.40
N ILE A 373 18.64 -20.64 -3.74
CA ILE A 373 19.97 -20.35 -4.27
C ILE A 373 20.42 -21.50 -5.17
N GLN A 374 20.83 -21.20 -6.41
CA GLN A 374 21.23 -22.26 -7.35
C GLN A 374 22.68 -22.72 -7.14
N ASP A 375 23.60 -21.81 -6.80
CA ASP A 375 24.97 -22.16 -6.38
C ASP A 375 25.12 -22.10 -4.86
N ASN A 376 24.56 -23.09 -4.16
CA ASN A 376 24.70 -23.16 -2.70
C ASN A 376 26.14 -23.37 -2.22
N THR A 377 27.04 -23.84 -3.10
CA THR A 377 28.45 -24.03 -2.75
C THR A 377 29.15 -22.70 -2.55
N THR A 378 28.84 -21.72 -3.40
CA THR A 378 29.42 -20.38 -3.35
C THR A 378 28.65 -19.45 -2.41
N TYR A 379 27.31 -19.47 -2.47
CA TYR A 379 26.46 -18.46 -1.83
C TYR A 379 25.75 -18.94 -0.55
N GLY A 380 25.89 -20.22 -0.20
CA GLY A 380 25.29 -20.78 1.01
C GLY A 380 23.91 -21.41 0.78
N PRO A 381 23.26 -21.89 1.85
CA PRO A 381 22.00 -22.62 1.74
C PRO A 381 20.84 -21.70 1.34
N ASP A 382 19.79 -22.33 0.83
CA ASP A 382 18.51 -21.65 0.59
C ASP A 382 17.96 -21.07 1.88
N GLY A 383 17.21 -19.99 1.76
CA GLY A 383 16.58 -19.35 2.91
C GLY A 383 15.75 -18.14 2.50
N PRO A 384 14.54 -17.98 3.08
CA PRO A 384 13.64 -16.90 2.71
C PRO A 384 14.27 -15.55 3.02
N MET A 385 13.90 -14.53 2.25
CA MET A 385 14.35 -13.16 2.48
C MET A 385 13.40 -12.35 3.37
N ASP A 386 12.14 -12.77 3.53
CA ASP A 386 11.18 -12.10 4.40
C ASP A 386 11.27 -12.53 5.88
N TRP A 387 10.90 -11.62 6.79
CA TRP A 387 11.06 -11.73 8.23
C TRP A 387 10.27 -12.86 8.87
N ASP A 388 9.08 -13.18 8.35
CA ASP A 388 8.21 -14.25 8.84
C ASP A 388 8.45 -15.60 8.13
N GLY A 389 9.34 -15.63 7.15
CA GLY A 389 9.68 -16.80 6.35
C GLY A 389 8.79 -17.02 5.12
N SER A 390 7.91 -16.07 4.79
CA SER A 390 7.17 -16.03 3.52
C SER A 390 8.11 -15.72 2.33
N VAL A 391 7.54 -15.74 1.13
CA VAL A 391 8.18 -15.20 -0.08
C VAL A 391 8.04 -13.68 -0.08
N LEU A 392 8.98 -12.95 -0.69
CA LEU A 392 8.86 -11.49 -0.79
C LEU A 392 7.58 -11.08 -1.56
N GLY A 393 6.95 -10.00 -1.10
CA GLY A 393 5.91 -9.31 -1.84
C GLY A 393 6.45 -8.71 -3.13
N ARG A 394 5.64 -8.74 -4.21
CA ARG A 394 5.94 -8.11 -5.50
C ARG A 394 4.91 -7.02 -5.78
N ALA A 395 5.36 -5.79 -6.00
CA ALA A 395 4.47 -4.74 -6.46
C ALA A 395 4.10 -4.97 -7.94
N PRO A 396 2.80 -5.02 -8.30
CA PRO A 396 2.39 -5.29 -9.68
C PRO A 396 2.81 -4.20 -10.68
N CYS A 397 2.85 -2.94 -10.23
CA CYS A 397 3.30 -1.79 -11.02
C CYS A 397 2.63 -1.68 -12.40
N ARG A 398 1.31 -1.91 -12.47
CA ARG A 398 0.52 -1.75 -13.70
C ARG A 398 0.53 -0.29 -14.18
N GLN A 399 0.41 -0.07 -15.48
CA GLN A 399 0.35 1.26 -16.07
C GLN A 399 -0.88 2.06 -15.58
N ASN A 400 -0.72 3.36 -15.34
CA ASN A 400 -1.72 4.17 -14.61
C ASN A 400 -3.16 4.10 -15.17
N GLU A 401 -3.31 4.12 -16.49
CA GLU A 401 -4.62 4.11 -17.16
C GLU A 401 -4.75 2.97 -18.18
N ALA A 402 -3.87 1.96 -18.11
CA ALA A 402 -3.90 0.80 -18.98
C ALA A 402 -3.79 -0.50 -18.19
N ARG A 403 -4.35 -1.57 -18.72
CA ARG A 403 -4.29 -2.91 -18.11
C ARG A 403 -3.05 -3.68 -18.56
N MET A 404 -1.93 -2.98 -18.54
CA MET A 404 -0.62 -3.44 -19.01
C MET A 404 0.41 -3.23 -17.91
N ALA A 405 1.32 -4.17 -17.70
CA ALA A 405 2.42 -4.05 -16.74
C ALA A 405 3.81 -4.14 -17.39
N TYR A 406 3.90 -4.18 -18.74
CA TYR A 406 5.20 -4.08 -19.40
C TYR A 406 5.87 -2.75 -19.02
N THR A 407 7.18 -2.80 -18.83
CA THR A 407 7.99 -1.66 -18.37
C THR A 407 9.03 -1.24 -19.41
N TRP A 408 9.34 -2.10 -20.38
CA TRP A 408 10.29 -1.82 -21.45
C TRP A 408 9.62 -1.82 -22.83
N ARG A 409 10.00 -0.86 -23.68
CA ARG A 409 9.53 -0.74 -25.06
C ARG A 409 10.53 -0.02 -25.96
N ASN A 410 10.91 -0.67 -27.05
CA ASN A 410 11.63 -0.03 -28.16
C ASN A 410 11.07 -0.47 -29.51
N ASP A 411 10.32 0.42 -30.17
CA ASP A 411 9.63 0.12 -31.44
C ASP A 411 10.55 -0.29 -32.62
N ASN A 412 11.87 -0.07 -32.47
CA ASN A 412 12.90 -0.47 -33.43
C ASN A 412 13.61 -1.80 -33.06
N SER A 413 13.28 -2.38 -31.91
CA SER A 413 13.83 -3.65 -31.46
C SER A 413 13.18 -4.83 -32.18
N ALA A 414 13.89 -5.95 -32.24
CA ALA A 414 13.29 -7.23 -32.59
C ALA A 414 12.47 -7.84 -31.43
N TYR A 415 12.74 -7.42 -30.19
CA TYR A 415 12.00 -7.88 -29.01
C TYR A 415 10.74 -7.04 -28.81
N PRO A 416 9.57 -7.67 -28.60
CA PRO A 416 8.35 -6.97 -28.25
C PRO A 416 8.44 -6.34 -26.85
N SER A 417 7.45 -5.51 -26.52
CA SER A 417 7.34 -4.92 -25.19
C SER A 417 7.32 -5.99 -24.09
N GLY A 418 8.05 -5.74 -23.01
CA GLY A 418 8.29 -6.72 -21.94
C GLY A 418 8.28 -6.10 -20.55
N MET A 419 8.04 -6.93 -19.53
CA MET A 419 8.17 -6.55 -18.13
C MET A 419 9.57 -6.92 -17.65
N LEU A 420 10.47 -5.93 -17.61
CA LEU A 420 11.87 -6.14 -17.24
C LEU A 420 12.22 -5.49 -15.89
N ASP A 421 11.41 -4.52 -15.47
CA ASP A 421 11.61 -3.80 -14.22
C ASP A 421 10.66 -4.35 -13.15
N HIS A 422 11.23 -4.66 -11.99
CA HIS A 422 10.48 -5.26 -10.88
C HIS A 422 10.75 -4.52 -9.57
N LEU A 423 9.80 -4.60 -8.65
CA LEU A 423 9.90 -4.07 -7.29
C LEU A 423 9.38 -5.12 -6.30
N PHE A 424 10.28 -5.59 -5.45
CA PHE A 424 10.02 -6.55 -4.38
C PHE A 424 10.22 -5.89 -3.02
N TYR A 425 9.46 -6.33 -2.03
CA TYR A 425 9.52 -5.81 -0.67
C TYR A 425 9.20 -6.90 0.36
N THR A 426 9.65 -6.68 1.60
CA THR A 426 9.30 -7.55 2.74
C THR A 426 7.89 -7.25 3.22
N ASP A 427 6.93 -8.09 2.85
CA ASP A 427 5.52 -7.89 3.14
C ASP A 427 5.15 -8.27 4.58
N ALA A 428 6.01 -9.00 5.28
CA ALA A 428 5.86 -9.27 6.71
C ALA A 428 5.91 -8.00 7.58
N VAL A 429 6.47 -6.90 7.07
CA VAL A 429 6.68 -5.65 7.82
C VAL A 429 6.28 -4.39 7.05
N ALA A 430 5.89 -4.48 5.79
CA ALA A 430 5.47 -3.32 5.01
C ALA A 430 4.20 -3.63 4.22
N ASP A 431 3.21 -2.73 4.29
CA ASP A 431 1.98 -2.86 3.52
C ASP A 431 2.10 -2.09 2.20
N LEU A 432 1.81 -2.74 1.07
CA LEU A 432 1.71 -2.08 -0.23
C LEU A 432 0.36 -1.37 -0.35
N VAL A 433 0.37 -0.04 -0.33
CA VAL A 433 -0.84 0.79 -0.36
C VAL A 433 -1.06 1.47 -1.73
N GLY A 434 -0.10 1.36 -2.63
CA GLY A 434 -0.19 1.79 -4.02
C GLY A 434 1.00 1.31 -4.85
N SER A 435 0.77 1.02 -6.14
CA SER A 435 1.87 0.79 -7.10
C SER A 435 1.42 1.10 -8.52
N PHE A 436 2.36 1.55 -9.37
CA PHE A 436 2.11 1.80 -10.78
C PHE A 436 3.42 1.93 -11.59
N ALA A 437 3.33 1.76 -12.91
CA ALA A 437 4.33 2.19 -13.88
C ALA A 437 3.82 3.41 -14.67
N LEU A 438 4.65 4.45 -14.84
CA LEU A 438 4.18 5.67 -15.52
C LEU A 438 4.35 5.57 -17.04
N ARG A 439 3.25 5.32 -17.75
CA ARG A 439 3.19 5.44 -19.21
C ARG A 439 2.30 6.58 -19.67
N THR A 440 2.92 7.72 -19.96
CA THR A 440 2.22 8.95 -20.35
C THR A 440 1.39 8.83 -21.63
N ALA A 441 1.82 8.01 -22.59
CA ALA A 441 1.09 7.79 -23.84
C ALA A 441 -0.28 7.12 -23.66
N SER A 442 -0.50 6.44 -22.52
CA SER A 442 -1.78 5.78 -22.20
C SER A 442 -2.73 6.66 -21.38
N MET A 443 -2.26 7.80 -20.88
CA MET A 443 -3.02 8.63 -19.95
C MET A 443 -3.98 9.56 -20.67
N SER A 444 -5.15 9.80 -20.07
CA SER A 444 -6.10 10.78 -20.54
C SER A 444 -5.53 12.21 -20.52
N GLY A 445 -5.98 13.05 -21.46
CA GLY A 445 -5.56 14.45 -21.52
C GLY A 445 -5.87 15.26 -20.25
N SER A 446 -6.92 14.87 -19.49
CA SER A 446 -7.23 15.45 -18.19
C SER A 446 -6.19 15.09 -17.12
N THR A 447 -5.76 13.84 -17.06
CA THR A 447 -4.77 13.39 -16.08
C THR A 447 -3.40 13.97 -16.41
N LEU A 448 -3.00 13.96 -17.69
CA LEU A 448 -1.77 14.61 -18.16
C LEU A 448 -1.71 16.09 -17.74
N LEU A 449 -2.79 16.85 -17.98
CA LEU A 449 -2.87 18.25 -17.60
C LEU A 449 -2.83 18.44 -16.07
N ALA A 450 -3.56 17.62 -15.31
CA ALA A 450 -3.61 17.72 -13.85
C ALA A 450 -2.26 17.39 -13.18
N SER A 451 -1.46 16.51 -13.81
CA SER A 451 -0.16 16.07 -13.33
C SER A 451 1.02 16.83 -13.93
N GLY A 452 0.77 17.78 -14.83
CA GLY A 452 1.83 18.55 -15.50
C GLY A 452 2.70 17.72 -16.45
N LEU A 453 2.13 16.65 -17.03
CA LEU A 453 2.79 15.72 -17.94
C LEU A 453 2.38 15.99 -19.40
N GLU A 454 3.26 15.63 -20.33
CA GLU A 454 3.00 15.57 -21.77
C GLU A 454 2.86 14.11 -22.23
N VAL A 455 2.09 13.87 -23.30
CA VAL A 455 1.74 12.52 -23.77
C VAL A 455 2.95 11.65 -24.16
N ASP A 456 4.03 12.29 -24.62
CA ASP A 456 5.24 11.60 -25.10
C ASP A 456 6.37 11.58 -24.05
N ASP A 457 6.15 12.11 -22.83
CA ASP A 457 7.20 12.27 -21.82
C ASP A 457 7.93 10.97 -21.52
N SER A 458 7.18 9.89 -21.25
CA SER A 458 7.78 8.60 -20.90
C SER A 458 8.60 8.03 -22.06
N SER A 459 8.08 8.10 -23.29
CA SER A 459 8.77 7.58 -24.48
C SER A 459 9.94 8.43 -24.97
N LEU A 460 9.95 9.72 -24.66
CA LEU A 460 11.08 10.61 -24.95
C LEU A 460 12.19 10.46 -23.91
N ALA A 461 11.84 10.19 -22.66
CA ALA A 461 12.79 10.10 -21.56
C ALA A 461 13.63 8.81 -21.61
N SER A 462 12.97 7.65 -21.74
CA SER A 462 13.60 6.33 -21.67
C SER A 462 12.76 5.29 -22.42
N ASP A 463 13.39 4.21 -22.86
CA ASP A 463 12.70 3.00 -23.31
C ASP A 463 12.17 2.16 -22.14
N HIS A 464 12.54 2.51 -20.90
CA HIS A 464 11.96 1.99 -19.66
C HIS A 464 10.99 2.99 -19.00
N LEU A 465 9.91 2.45 -18.45
CA LEU A 465 8.96 3.18 -17.62
C LEU A 465 9.44 3.19 -16.15
N PRO A 466 9.33 4.31 -15.42
CA PRO A 466 9.59 4.30 -13.99
C PRO A 466 8.49 3.49 -13.30
N ILE A 467 8.90 2.58 -12.41
CA ILE A 467 8.02 1.81 -11.55
C ILE A 467 8.04 2.40 -10.14
N THR A 468 6.87 2.52 -9.51
CA THR A 468 6.69 3.18 -8.23
C THR A 468 5.84 2.32 -7.30
N ALA A 469 6.22 2.24 -6.03
CA ALA A 469 5.42 1.67 -4.95
C ALA A 469 5.33 2.63 -3.75
N ASP A 470 4.15 2.66 -3.14
CA ASP A 470 3.87 3.35 -1.88
C ASP A 470 3.77 2.30 -0.78
N LEU A 471 4.70 2.36 0.18
CA LEU A 471 4.82 1.40 1.27
C LEU A 471 4.46 2.06 2.60
N ALA A 472 3.42 1.57 3.27
CA ALA A 472 3.17 1.92 4.66
C ALA A 472 4.08 1.08 5.55
N LEU A 473 5.01 1.75 6.25
CA LEU A 473 6.03 1.11 7.08
C LEU A 473 5.63 1.15 8.57
N PRO A 474 6.22 0.31 9.43
CA PRO A 474 5.91 0.30 10.84
C PRO A 474 6.33 1.62 11.50
N MET A 475 5.39 2.25 12.19
CA MET A 475 5.66 3.45 12.99
C MET A 475 6.33 3.08 14.30
N ALA A 476 7.26 3.90 14.77
CA ALA A 476 7.87 3.78 16.09
C ALA A 476 6.80 3.86 17.20
N GLY A 477 7.09 3.28 18.37
CA GLY A 477 6.23 3.45 19.53
C GLY A 477 6.43 4.83 20.19
N MET A 478 5.33 5.43 20.65
CA MET A 478 5.31 6.59 21.55
C MET A 478 4.68 6.19 22.87
N SER A 479 5.38 6.43 23.97
CA SER A 479 4.83 6.26 25.32
C SER A 479 4.17 7.57 25.76
N LEU A 480 2.90 7.51 26.13
CA LEU A 480 2.12 8.66 26.60
C LEU A 480 1.75 8.47 28.07
N VAL A 481 2.32 9.29 28.94
CA VAL A 481 1.90 9.43 30.34
C VAL A 481 0.83 10.51 30.40
N VAL A 482 -0.36 10.14 30.87
CA VAL A 482 -1.47 11.07 31.01
C VAL A 482 -1.82 11.21 32.49
N ARG A 483 -2.11 12.43 32.91
CA ARG A 483 -2.73 12.71 34.21
C ARG A 483 -4.06 13.40 34.01
N ALA A 484 -5.10 12.90 34.66
CA ALA A 484 -6.44 13.46 34.64
C ALA A 484 -7.17 13.14 35.95
N LEU A 485 -7.94 14.10 36.47
CA LEU A 485 -8.76 13.92 37.66
C LEU A 485 -10.23 14.10 37.31
N LEU A 486 -11.08 13.31 37.94
CA LEU A 486 -12.54 13.35 37.77
C LEU A 486 -13.17 14.12 38.94
N ASP A 487 -13.96 15.15 38.68
CA ASP A 487 -14.52 15.98 39.76
C ASP A 487 -15.48 15.20 40.68
N GLY A 488 -16.22 14.24 40.14
CA GLY A 488 -17.17 13.41 40.88
C GLY A 488 -16.57 12.69 42.10
N PRO A 489 -15.57 11.81 41.90
CA PRO A 489 -14.93 11.09 43.00
C PRO A 489 -13.86 11.89 43.75
N PHE A 490 -13.53 13.12 43.33
CA PHE A 490 -12.45 13.90 43.94
C PHE A 490 -12.80 14.34 45.37
N VAL A 491 -11.86 14.14 46.30
CA VAL A 491 -11.98 14.52 47.71
C VAL A 491 -11.03 15.67 48.01
N PRO A 492 -11.50 16.94 48.08
CA PRO A 492 -10.63 18.10 48.21
C PRO A 492 -9.73 18.10 49.45
N GLY A 493 -10.16 17.45 50.54
CA GLY A 493 -9.38 17.37 51.78
C GLY A 493 -8.14 16.48 51.67
N ASP A 494 -8.18 15.46 50.80
CA ASP A 494 -7.11 14.48 50.63
C ASP A 494 -6.28 14.77 49.37
N GLY A 495 -6.81 15.58 48.45
CA GLY A 495 -6.19 15.81 47.13
C GLY A 495 -6.23 14.57 46.22
N LEU A 496 -7.05 13.57 46.57
CA LEU A 496 -7.19 12.29 45.88
C LEU A 496 -8.65 12.03 45.54
N MET A 497 -8.91 11.21 44.53
CA MET A 497 -10.21 10.60 44.28
C MET A 497 -10.47 9.44 45.24
N HIS A 498 -11.73 9.05 45.46
CA HIS A 498 -12.04 7.78 46.12
C HIS A 498 -12.18 6.64 45.10
N ASP A 499 -11.87 5.40 45.51
CA ASP A 499 -11.84 4.19 44.67
C ASP A 499 -13.01 3.24 44.99
N SER A 500 -14.20 3.81 45.20
CA SER A 500 -15.39 3.06 45.63
C SER A 500 -15.79 1.98 44.64
N LEU A 501 -15.68 2.22 43.34
CA LEU A 501 -15.95 1.19 42.31
C LEU A 501 -15.02 -0.02 42.46
N ARG A 502 -13.72 0.21 42.68
CA ARG A 502 -12.74 -0.86 42.88
C ARG A 502 -13.01 -1.63 44.16
N THR A 503 -13.19 -0.93 45.29
CA THR A 503 -13.45 -1.57 46.59
C THR A 503 -14.74 -2.39 46.60
N ARG A 504 -15.72 -2.03 45.76
CA ARG A 504 -16.97 -2.78 45.57
C ARG A 504 -16.90 -3.85 44.48
N GLY A 505 -15.77 -3.99 43.77
CA GLY A 505 -15.60 -4.94 42.68
C GLY A 505 -16.49 -4.66 41.47
N LEU A 506 -16.80 -3.38 41.20
CA LEU A 506 -17.72 -2.96 40.14
C LEU A 506 -17.02 -2.56 38.83
N ILE A 507 -15.70 -2.35 38.83
CA ILE A 507 -14.96 -1.98 37.62
C ILE A 507 -14.98 -3.16 36.63
N PRO A 508 -15.46 -2.98 35.38
CA PRO A 508 -15.41 -4.00 34.34
C PRO A 508 -13.96 -4.40 34.07
N THR A 509 -13.70 -5.71 33.94
CA THR A 509 -12.36 -6.21 33.63
C THR A 509 -11.94 -5.96 32.18
N MET A 510 -12.91 -5.68 31.30
CA MET A 510 -12.69 -5.27 29.91
C MET A 510 -13.12 -3.82 29.78
N GLU A 511 -12.40 -3.04 28.98
CA GLU A 511 -12.73 -1.63 28.75
C GLU A 511 -14.19 -1.44 28.29
N PRO A 512 -14.91 -0.43 28.82
CA PRO A 512 -16.34 -0.27 28.56
C PRO A 512 -16.63 0.54 27.29
N TYR A 513 -15.65 1.23 26.69
CA TYR A 513 -15.85 2.23 25.65
C TYR A 513 -16.36 1.63 24.34
N THR A 514 -15.89 0.43 23.98
CA THR A 514 -16.43 -0.31 22.82
C THR A 514 -17.91 -0.63 23.00
N ALA A 515 -18.29 -1.19 24.15
CA ALA A 515 -19.70 -1.51 24.46
C ALA A 515 -20.57 -0.25 24.60
N LEU A 516 -19.98 0.86 25.04
CA LEU A 516 -20.63 2.14 25.15
C LEU A 516 -20.78 2.84 23.78
N GLY A 517 -20.10 2.38 22.72
CA GLY A 517 -20.22 2.94 21.37
C GLY A 517 -19.40 4.21 21.14
N PHE A 518 -18.28 4.37 21.85
CA PHE A 518 -17.27 5.35 21.48
C PHE A 518 -16.60 4.94 20.17
N GLU A 519 -16.31 5.91 19.31
CA GLU A 519 -15.50 5.68 18.12
C GLU A 519 -14.09 5.21 18.54
N ARG A 520 -13.56 4.22 17.81
CA ARG A 520 -12.26 3.60 18.10
C ARG A 520 -11.38 3.68 16.86
N ALA A 521 -10.11 4.01 17.07
CA ALA A 521 -9.06 3.93 16.06
C ALA A 521 -7.83 3.27 16.71
N GLY A 522 -7.24 2.24 16.09
CA GLY A 522 -6.15 1.50 16.73
C GLY A 522 -6.65 0.45 17.74
N SER A 523 -6.28 0.57 19.03
CA SER A 523 -6.56 -0.50 20.01
C SER A 523 -8.01 -0.54 20.48
N SER A 524 -8.47 -1.74 20.86
CA SER A 524 -9.76 -1.97 21.54
C SER A 524 -9.73 -3.28 22.34
N GLY A 525 -10.67 -3.44 23.29
CA GLY A 525 -10.81 -4.68 24.06
C GLY A 525 -9.74 -4.91 25.13
N GLU A 526 -9.10 -3.85 25.62
CA GLU A 526 -8.12 -3.90 26.70
C GLU A 526 -8.69 -4.59 27.96
N ILE A 527 -7.90 -5.48 28.58
CA ILE A 527 -8.29 -6.26 29.76
C ILE A 527 -7.39 -5.90 30.95
N ILE A 528 -7.99 -5.55 32.08
CA ILE A 528 -7.26 -5.21 33.32
C ILE A 528 -6.47 -6.43 33.81
N ALA A 529 -5.19 -6.23 34.09
CA ALA A 529 -4.37 -7.16 34.84
C ALA A 529 -4.89 -7.27 36.28
N SER A 530 -5.22 -8.49 36.73
CA SER A 530 -5.83 -8.72 38.06
C SER A 530 -5.07 -8.11 39.25
N THR A 531 -3.74 -7.92 39.12
CA THR A 531 -2.88 -7.25 40.11
C THR A 531 -3.28 -5.80 40.35
N GLN A 532 -3.69 -5.05 39.31
CA GLN A 532 -4.05 -3.64 39.45
C GLN A 532 -5.27 -3.41 40.34
N LEU A 533 -6.23 -4.35 40.37
CA LEU A 533 -7.42 -4.21 41.22
C LEU A 533 -7.12 -4.43 42.72
N THR A 534 -5.96 -5.01 43.04
CA THR A 534 -5.52 -5.23 44.42
C THR A 534 -4.73 -4.04 45.00
N GLU A 535 -4.30 -3.11 44.15
CA GLU A 535 -3.58 -1.91 44.56
C GLU A 535 -4.44 -0.99 45.46
N SER A 536 -3.78 -0.24 46.34
CA SER A 536 -4.42 0.64 47.31
C SER A 536 -3.61 1.92 47.53
N GLY A 537 -4.15 2.91 48.26
CA GLY A 537 -3.49 4.20 48.43
C GLY A 537 -3.63 5.09 47.18
N PRO A 538 -2.67 5.99 46.89
CA PRO A 538 -2.73 6.88 45.72
C PRO A 538 -2.87 6.14 44.38
N ASP A 539 -2.27 4.96 44.26
CA ASP A 539 -2.22 4.18 43.00
C ASP A 539 -3.46 3.29 42.79
N ALA A 540 -4.45 3.35 43.69
CA ALA A 540 -5.65 2.54 43.57
C ALA A 540 -6.48 2.97 42.35
N ILE A 541 -6.98 2.02 41.57
CA ILE A 541 -7.81 2.32 40.39
C ILE A 541 -9.16 2.92 40.82
N VAL A 542 -9.52 4.05 40.20
CA VAL A 542 -10.83 4.69 40.33
C VAL A 542 -11.77 4.20 39.23
N ASP A 543 -11.33 4.27 37.97
CA ASP A 543 -12.14 3.90 36.81
C ASP A 543 -11.31 3.73 35.52
N TRP A 544 -11.97 3.40 34.41
CA TRP A 544 -11.43 3.48 33.06
C TRP A 544 -11.43 4.91 32.51
N LEU A 545 -10.43 5.27 31.71
CA LEU A 545 -10.34 6.52 30.94
C LEU A 545 -9.95 6.20 29.48
N LEU A 546 -10.57 6.85 28.51
CA LEU A 546 -10.21 6.72 27.09
C LEU A 546 -9.31 7.87 26.68
N VAL A 547 -8.15 7.56 26.11
CA VAL A 547 -7.23 8.55 25.55
C VAL A 547 -7.30 8.49 24.03
N GLU A 548 -7.43 9.65 23.39
CA GLU A 548 -7.54 9.80 21.93
C GLU A 548 -6.41 10.69 21.41
N LEU A 549 -5.77 10.27 20.33
CA LEU A 549 -4.97 11.14 19.47
C LEU A 549 -5.86 11.55 18.29
N ARG A 550 -5.87 12.85 17.96
CA ARG A 550 -6.71 13.42 16.91
C ARG A 550 -5.87 14.05 15.80
N SER A 551 -6.44 14.20 14.61
CA SER A 551 -5.76 14.89 13.52
C SER A 551 -5.62 16.39 13.80
N ALA A 552 -4.44 16.96 13.53
CA ALA A 552 -4.24 18.40 13.66
C ALA A 552 -4.88 19.22 12.52
N SER A 553 -5.09 18.63 11.35
CA SER A 553 -5.75 19.29 10.22
C SER A 553 -7.27 19.25 10.33
N ASP A 554 -7.81 18.19 10.92
CA ASP A 554 -9.23 18.04 11.24
C ASP A 554 -9.40 17.32 12.59
N PRO A 555 -9.53 18.09 13.70
CA PRO A 555 -9.67 17.53 15.05
C PRO A 555 -10.94 16.67 15.28
N THR A 556 -11.87 16.60 14.33
CA THR A 556 -13.01 15.67 14.39
C THR A 556 -12.59 14.24 14.07
N VAL A 557 -11.46 14.04 13.38
CA VAL A 557 -10.94 12.72 13.00
C VAL A 557 -10.02 12.18 14.10
N ILE A 558 -10.37 11.00 14.62
CA ILE A 558 -9.57 10.26 15.60
C ILE A 558 -8.56 9.38 14.87
N ILE A 559 -7.27 9.56 15.17
CA ILE A 559 -6.17 8.81 14.53
C ILE A 559 -5.74 7.59 15.34
N ALA A 560 -5.88 7.65 16.68
CA ALA A 560 -5.62 6.51 17.56
C ALA A 560 -6.37 6.67 18.88
N THR A 561 -6.70 5.55 19.52
CA THR A 561 -7.36 5.45 20.81
C THR A 561 -6.73 4.34 21.64
N GLN A 562 -6.63 4.55 22.95
CA GLN A 562 -6.30 3.49 23.90
C GLN A 562 -7.04 3.72 25.22
N ALA A 563 -7.59 2.64 25.80
CA ALA A 563 -8.19 2.68 27.13
C ALA A 563 -7.13 2.46 28.22
N GLY A 564 -7.09 3.36 29.20
CA GLY A 564 -6.27 3.28 30.40
C GLY A 564 -7.13 3.30 31.68
N LEU A 565 -6.49 3.19 32.83
CA LEU A 565 -7.12 3.19 34.13
C LEU A 565 -6.66 4.43 34.90
N VAL A 566 -7.61 5.26 35.34
CA VAL A 566 -7.31 6.43 36.16
C VAL A 566 -7.18 6.02 37.63
N GLN A 567 -6.07 6.42 38.25
CA GLN A 567 -5.72 6.15 39.65
C GLN A 567 -6.18 7.29 40.56
N ARG A 568 -6.22 7.07 41.87
CA ARG A 568 -6.75 8.05 42.83
C ARG A 568 -6.00 9.38 42.83
N ASP A 569 -4.73 9.39 42.48
CA ASP A 569 -3.92 10.60 42.38
C ASP A 569 -3.95 11.26 40.99
N GLY A 570 -4.66 10.66 40.04
CA GLY A 570 -4.88 11.16 38.69
C GLY A 570 -3.95 10.57 37.62
N ASP A 571 -2.99 9.71 37.96
CA ASP A 571 -2.22 8.98 36.95
C ASP A 571 -3.12 8.06 36.12
N VAL A 572 -2.89 8.01 34.81
CA VAL A 572 -3.59 7.12 33.89
C VAL A 572 -2.62 6.05 33.42
N VAL A 573 -2.84 4.81 33.88
CA VAL A 573 -1.97 3.67 33.59
C VAL A 573 -2.57 2.74 32.55
N ALA A 574 -1.74 1.99 31.83
CA ALA A 574 -2.20 0.98 30.89
C ALA A 574 -2.88 -0.18 31.63
N ALA A 575 -3.76 -0.90 30.93
CA ALA A 575 -4.49 -2.04 31.49
C ALA A 575 -3.58 -3.21 31.92
N ASP A 576 -2.33 -3.26 31.44
CA ASP A 576 -1.35 -4.29 31.79
C ASP A 576 -0.51 -3.95 33.05
N GLY A 577 -0.64 -2.75 33.61
CA GLY A 577 0.20 -2.29 34.74
C GLY A 577 1.23 -1.21 34.37
N SER A 578 1.49 -0.98 33.09
CA SER A 578 2.51 -0.03 32.64
C SER A 578 2.11 1.43 32.95
N ALA A 579 3.07 2.24 33.37
CA ALA A 579 2.83 3.65 33.74
C ALA A 579 2.48 4.57 32.56
N ALA A 580 2.69 4.12 31.32
CA ALA A 580 2.43 4.88 30.10
C ALA A 580 1.60 4.05 29.12
N LEU A 581 0.69 4.73 28.42
CA LEU A 581 -0.05 4.20 27.28
C LEU A 581 0.87 4.14 26.04
N GLN A 582 0.64 3.21 25.14
CA GLN A 582 1.47 2.96 23.97
C GLN A 582 0.70 3.28 22.69
N PHE A 583 1.16 4.31 21.98
CA PHE A 583 0.60 4.72 20.71
C PHE A 583 1.61 4.52 19.58
N PRO A 584 1.16 4.22 18.35
CA PRO A 584 2.03 4.40 17.19
C PRO A 584 2.39 5.89 17.09
N MET A 585 3.67 6.17 16.81
CA MET A 585 4.14 7.54 16.65
C MET A 585 3.47 8.15 15.44
N SER A 586 2.74 9.25 15.66
CA SER A 586 2.20 10.03 14.56
C SER A 586 3.35 10.71 13.79
N PRO A 587 3.30 10.85 12.46
CA PRO A 587 4.27 11.65 11.72
C PRO A 587 4.00 13.16 11.81
N ALA A 588 2.81 13.55 12.30
CA ALA A 588 2.41 14.95 12.51
C ALA A 588 2.08 15.23 13.98
N PRO A 589 2.25 16.48 14.47
CA PRO A 589 1.72 16.90 15.77
C PRO A 589 0.22 16.58 15.88
N CYS A 590 -0.22 16.11 17.05
CA CYS A 590 -1.60 15.70 17.26
C CYS A 590 -2.16 16.28 18.57
N PRO A 591 -3.42 16.76 18.60
CA PRO A 591 -4.09 17.03 19.85
C PRO A 591 -4.32 15.73 20.63
N VAL A 592 -4.15 15.80 21.95
CA VAL A 592 -4.44 14.69 22.87
C VAL A 592 -5.74 15.02 23.59
N ALA A 593 -6.68 14.07 23.58
CA ALA A 593 -7.94 14.18 24.30
C ALA A 593 -8.09 13.05 25.32
N VAL A 594 -8.79 13.35 26.41
CA VAL A 594 -9.25 12.35 27.38
C VAL A 594 -10.77 12.36 27.45
N ARG A 595 -11.35 11.17 27.48
CA ARG A 595 -12.79 10.93 27.60
C ARG A 595 -13.07 9.96 28.72
N HIS A 596 -14.18 10.17 29.40
CA HIS A 596 -14.67 9.30 30.45
C HIS A 596 -16.10 8.88 30.13
N ARG A 597 -16.59 7.79 30.75
CA ARG A 597 -17.95 7.31 30.49
C ARG A 597 -19.01 8.40 30.73
N ASN A 598 -18.87 9.19 31.80
CA ASN A 598 -19.90 10.11 32.30
C ASN A 598 -19.38 11.48 32.79
N HIS A 599 -18.14 11.83 32.43
CA HIS A 599 -17.60 13.18 32.60
C HIS A 599 -17.40 13.82 31.23
N LEU A 600 -17.42 15.15 31.14
CA LEU A 600 -17.14 15.86 29.88
C LEU A 600 -15.65 15.72 29.56
N GLY A 601 -15.35 15.26 28.35
CA GLY A 601 -13.99 15.14 27.85
C GLY A 601 -13.34 16.49 27.52
N VAL A 602 -12.01 16.45 27.43
CA VAL A 602 -11.17 17.63 27.19
C VAL A 602 -10.06 17.28 26.21
N MET A 603 -9.54 18.30 25.51
CA MET A 603 -8.47 18.16 24.53
C MET A 603 -7.49 19.31 24.65
N THR A 604 -6.21 19.04 24.36
CA THR A 604 -5.19 20.08 24.27
C THR A 604 -5.52 21.10 23.17
N ALA A 605 -5.33 22.39 23.45
CA ALA A 605 -5.60 23.47 22.50
C ALA A 605 -4.62 23.47 21.32
N VAL A 606 -3.39 23.04 21.60
CA VAL A 606 -2.29 23.00 20.63
C VAL A 606 -1.92 21.54 20.37
N PRO A 607 -1.80 21.13 19.10
CA PRO A 607 -1.26 19.81 18.76
C PRO A 607 0.14 19.63 19.34
N ILE A 608 0.36 18.48 19.99
CA ILE A 608 1.63 18.14 20.61
C ILE A 608 2.48 17.38 19.60
N ALA A 609 3.74 17.81 19.44
CA ALA A 609 4.68 17.13 18.58
C ALA A 609 5.03 15.75 19.18
N PRO A 610 4.98 14.68 18.38
CA PRO A 610 5.41 13.36 18.82
C PRO A 610 6.91 13.36 19.10
N ILE A 611 7.34 12.55 20.07
CA ILE A 611 8.75 12.38 20.44
C ILE A 611 9.09 10.91 20.56
N SER A 612 10.34 10.55 20.29
CA SER A 612 10.86 9.24 20.66
C SER A 612 10.97 9.15 22.18
N GLY A 613 10.18 8.26 22.79
CA GLY A 613 10.15 8.04 24.24
C GLY A 613 8.84 8.47 24.90
N THR A 614 8.95 9.04 26.10
CA THR A 614 7.81 9.36 26.98
C THR A 614 7.38 10.81 26.85
N LEU A 615 6.18 11.02 26.30
CA LEU A 615 5.46 12.28 26.32
C LEU A 615 4.56 12.34 27.55
N THR A 616 4.53 13.47 28.27
CA THR A 616 3.62 13.69 29.39
C THR A 616 2.57 14.74 29.02
N VAL A 617 1.31 14.44 29.27
CA VAL A 617 0.19 15.38 29.18
C VAL A 617 -0.56 15.36 30.49
N ASP A 618 -0.51 16.48 31.22
CA ASP A 618 -1.15 16.62 32.52
C ASP A 618 -2.35 17.57 32.43
N PHE A 619 -3.55 17.00 32.37
CA PHE A 619 -4.81 17.75 32.39
C PHE A 619 -5.13 18.30 33.79
N THR A 620 -4.37 17.96 34.84
CA THR A 620 -4.56 18.51 36.18
C THR A 620 -3.81 19.84 36.39
N ASP A 621 -2.84 20.14 35.51
CA ASP A 621 -2.06 21.38 35.53
C ASP A 621 -2.84 22.54 34.89
N PRO A 622 -3.13 23.64 35.63
CA PRO A 622 -3.82 24.81 35.08
C PRO A 622 -3.05 25.53 33.95
N LEU A 623 -1.77 25.19 33.71
CA LEU A 623 -0.99 25.70 32.59
C LEU A 623 -1.17 24.90 31.30
N THR A 624 -1.77 23.71 31.35
CA THR A 624 -2.10 22.94 30.15
C THR A 624 -3.19 23.66 29.38
N ALA A 625 -2.83 24.19 28.20
CA ALA A 625 -3.80 24.90 27.36
C ALA A 625 -4.80 23.91 26.76
N LEU A 626 -6.09 24.12 27.02
CA LEU A 626 -7.19 23.27 26.55
C LEU A 626 -8.03 23.96 25.49
N GLN A 627 -8.59 23.17 24.58
CA GLN A 627 -9.52 23.67 23.58
C GLN A 627 -10.75 24.28 24.26
N GLY A 628 -11.24 25.38 23.69
CA GLY A 628 -12.50 25.97 24.09
C GLY A 628 -12.42 26.81 25.37
N THR A 629 -13.53 26.91 26.09
CA THR A 629 -13.66 27.76 27.29
C THR A 629 -14.25 26.98 28.45
N GLU A 630 -13.65 27.12 29.65
CA GLU A 630 -14.05 26.38 30.85
C GLU A 630 -14.16 24.86 30.62
N ALA A 631 -13.18 24.30 29.90
CA ALA A 631 -13.10 22.87 29.58
C ALA A 631 -13.11 21.97 30.83
N GLU A 632 -12.62 22.51 31.95
CA GLU A 632 -12.48 21.80 33.23
C GLU A 632 -12.98 22.65 34.39
N VAL A 633 -13.24 21.97 35.51
CA VAL A 633 -13.51 22.62 36.79
C VAL A 633 -12.21 22.83 37.55
N THR A 634 -12.07 24.01 38.16
CA THR A 634 -10.90 24.35 38.96
C THR A 634 -11.27 24.57 40.42
N SER A 635 -10.50 23.97 41.33
CA SER A 635 -10.57 24.28 42.77
C SER A 635 -9.17 24.19 43.36
N ASN A 636 -8.75 25.23 44.10
CA ASN A 636 -7.41 25.36 44.70
C ASN A 636 -6.24 25.11 43.72
N GLY A 637 -6.40 25.42 42.43
CA GLY A 637 -5.37 25.24 41.41
C GLY A 637 -5.28 23.83 40.83
N THR A 638 -6.13 22.90 41.25
CA THR A 638 -6.23 21.56 40.63
C THR A 638 -7.38 21.55 39.64
N MET A 639 -7.07 21.17 38.40
CA MET A 639 -8.02 21.01 37.31
C MET A 639 -8.60 19.59 37.26
N ARG A 640 -9.88 19.46 36.92
CA ARG A 640 -10.62 18.19 36.87
C ARG A 640 -11.66 18.20 35.76
N LEU A 641 -11.97 17.04 35.20
CA LEU A 641 -13.05 16.89 34.23
C LEU A 641 -14.40 17.11 34.91
N TRP A 642 -15.32 17.80 34.23
CA TRP A 642 -16.67 18.05 34.74
C TRP A 642 -17.49 16.76 34.83
N ALA A 643 -18.02 16.46 36.02
CA ALA A 643 -19.00 15.39 36.18
C ALA A 643 -20.35 15.78 35.54
N GLY A 644 -21.09 14.78 35.03
CA GLY A 644 -22.53 14.92 34.80
C GLY A 644 -23.06 14.57 33.43
N ASN A 645 -22.23 14.09 32.50
CA ASN A 645 -22.62 13.69 31.14
C ASN A 645 -23.42 12.37 31.13
N ALA A 646 -24.52 12.30 31.88
CA ALA A 646 -25.33 11.10 32.10
C ALA A 646 -26.09 10.69 30.82
N LEU A 647 -26.44 11.65 29.96
CA LEU A 647 -27.04 11.37 28.64
C LEU A 647 -25.99 11.11 27.55
N ARG A 648 -24.71 11.44 27.79
CA ARG A 648 -23.60 11.28 26.84
C ARG A 648 -23.91 11.88 25.46
N ASP A 649 -24.32 13.14 25.47
CA ASP A 649 -24.56 13.97 24.29
C ASP A 649 -23.60 15.19 24.24
N GLY A 650 -22.61 15.21 25.13
CA GLY A 650 -21.62 16.29 25.21
C GLY A 650 -22.19 17.58 25.79
N ALA A 651 -23.35 17.55 26.44
CA ALA A 651 -23.96 18.75 27.00
C ALA A 651 -24.59 18.49 28.38
N LEU A 652 -23.96 19.03 29.41
CA LEU A 652 -24.45 18.99 30.77
C LEU A 652 -25.64 19.94 30.94
N ARG A 653 -26.81 19.39 31.25
CA ARG A 653 -28.07 20.11 31.44
C ARG A 653 -28.82 19.65 32.69
N TYR A 654 -29.30 20.60 33.48
CA TYR A 654 -30.15 20.33 34.65
C TYR A 654 -31.65 20.39 34.35
N ALA A 655 -32.07 21.24 33.41
CA ALA A 655 -33.46 21.42 33.00
C ALA A 655 -33.57 21.58 31.48
N GLY A 656 -34.79 21.49 30.97
CA GLY A 656 -35.06 21.47 29.52
C GLY A 656 -35.24 20.05 28.98
N GLN A 657 -35.42 19.93 27.67
CA GLN A 657 -35.48 18.63 27.01
C GLN A 657 -34.11 17.96 27.10
N ASP A 658 -34.08 16.62 27.18
CA ASP A 658 -32.84 15.84 27.11
C ASP A 658 -31.80 16.28 28.17
N ASN A 659 -32.25 16.45 29.41
CA ASN A 659 -31.39 16.83 30.54
C ASN A 659 -30.83 15.61 31.29
N ASP A 660 -29.64 15.74 31.86
CA ASP A 660 -28.93 14.68 32.60
C ASP A 660 -29.62 14.33 33.92
N ARG A 661 -30.27 15.32 34.55
CA ARG A 661 -30.95 15.17 35.83
C ARG A 661 -32.07 14.12 35.75
N ASP A 662 -32.80 14.11 34.65
CA ASP A 662 -33.89 13.16 34.42
C ASP A 662 -33.37 11.74 34.13
N ARG A 663 -32.14 11.59 33.63
CA ARG A 663 -31.49 10.29 33.49
C ARG A 663 -31.22 9.66 34.85
N VAL A 664 -30.69 10.44 35.80
CA VAL A 664 -30.52 10.01 37.21
C VAL A 664 -31.86 9.60 37.82
N LEU A 665 -32.91 10.41 37.63
CA LEU A 665 -34.25 10.10 38.17
C LEU A 665 -34.83 8.82 37.56
N THR A 666 -34.70 8.65 36.25
CA THR A 666 -35.20 7.49 35.53
C THR A 666 -34.48 6.22 35.97
N ARG A 667 -33.15 6.28 36.17
CA ARG A 667 -32.34 5.14 36.64
C ARG A 667 -32.83 4.58 37.97
N ILE A 668 -33.22 5.43 38.91
CA ILE A 668 -33.72 5.01 40.23
C ILE A 668 -35.21 4.62 40.24
N GLY A 669 -35.84 4.54 39.07
CA GLY A 669 -37.24 4.11 38.89
C GLY A 669 -38.24 5.25 38.70
N GLY A 670 -37.80 6.50 38.57
CA GLY A 670 -38.62 7.63 38.09
C GLY A 670 -39.63 8.24 39.09
N VAL A 671 -40.03 7.47 40.12
CA VAL A 671 -41.17 7.85 40.99
C VAL A 671 -40.75 8.14 42.43
N ILE A 672 -39.84 7.35 43.00
CA ILE A 672 -39.43 7.47 44.40
C ILE A 672 -38.02 8.08 44.45
N PRO A 673 -37.85 9.38 44.76
CA PRO A 673 -36.57 10.08 44.66
C PRO A 673 -35.50 9.62 45.67
N THR A 674 -35.89 8.80 46.64
CA THR A 674 -35.02 8.22 47.68
C THR A 674 -34.55 6.80 47.35
N ASN A 675 -34.97 6.24 46.21
CA ASN A 675 -34.44 4.97 45.74
C ASN A 675 -32.95 5.12 45.40
N VAL A 676 -32.22 4.03 45.59
CA VAL A 676 -30.80 3.91 45.26
C VAL A 676 -30.64 2.69 44.36
N VAL A 677 -29.83 2.82 43.31
CA VAL A 677 -29.50 1.70 42.42
C VAL A 677 -27.99 1.55 42.39
N ASP A 678 -27.53 0.36 42.79
CA ASP A 678 -26.11 0.02 42.82
C ASP A 678 -25.62 -0.56 41.49
N GLY A 679 -24.39 -0.24 41.11
CA GLY A 679 -23.71 -0.83 39.96
C GLY A 679 -22.73 0.11 39.27
N TYR A 680 -22.04 -0.40 38.26
CA TYR A 680 -21.25 0.38 37.32
C TYR A 680 -22.19 0.99 36.28
N LEU A 681 -22.64 2.22 36.52
CA LEU A 681 -23.73 2.86 35.78
C LEU A 681 -23.29 4.21 35.19
N GLN A 682 -23.88 4.54 34.03
CA GLN A 682 -23.64 5.83 33.37
C GLN A 682 -23.99 7.00 34.28
N GLU A 683 -25.07 6.88 35.05
CA GLU A 683 -25.61 7.93 35.91
C GLU A 683 -24.93 8.01 37.29
N ASP A 684 -23.94 7.17 37.58
CA ASP A 684 -23.11 7.22 38.80
C ASP A 684 -21.99 8.24 38.62
N LEU A 685 -22.33 9.52 38.83
CA LEU A 685 -21.51 10.68 38.49
C LEU A 685 -20.41 10.94 39.50
N ASN A 686 -20.52 10.43 40.73
CA ASN A 686 -19.48 10.50 41.74
C ASN A 686 -18.60 9.24 41.80
N CYS A 687 -18.87 8.23 40.97
CA CYS A 687 -18.16 6.95 40.96
C CYS A 687 -18.16 6.24 42.34
N ASP A 688 -19.26 6.37 43.10
CA ASP A 688 -19.43 5.67 44.39
C ASP A 688 -20.03 4.26 44.23
N GLY A 689 -20.48 3.92 43.02
CA GLY A 689 -21.15 2.67 42.67
C GLY A 689 -22.64 2.67 43.01
N SER A 690 -23.25 3.82 43.31
CA SER A 690 -24.66 3.96 43.66
C SER A 690 -25.27 5.24 43.11
N VAL A 691 -26.26 5.10 42.24
CA VAL A 691 -27.01 6.23 41.67
C VAL A 691 -28.08 6.69 42.66
N LYS A 692 -28.06 7.98 43.01
CA LYS A 692 -28.95 8.64 43.98
C LYS A 692 -29.48 9.96 43.42
N TYR A 693 -30.78 10.20 43.55
CA TYR A 693 -31.39 11.49 43.16
C TYR A 693 -31.54 12.48 44.34
N SER A 694 -31.58 11.99 45.57
CA SER A 694 -31.73 12.81 46.78
C SER A 694 -30.94 12.21 47.96
N GLY A 695 -30.77 13.00 49.03
CA GLY A 695 -29.92 12.63 50.16
C GLY A 695 -28.49 13.16 50.02
N ALA A 696 -27.63 12.83 50.97
CA ALA A 696 -26.22 13.24 50.91
C ALA A 696 -25.47 12.49 49.80
N GLY A 697 -24.62 13.20 49.06
CA GLY A 697 -23.83 12.62 47.97
C GLY A 697 -24.67 12.09 46.81
N ASN A 698 -25.68 12.86 46.39
CA ASN A 698 -26.52 12.48 45.26
C ASN A 698 -25.96 13.01 43.92
N ASP A 699 -26.17 12.28 42.83
CA ASP A 699 -25.65 12.60 41.48
C ASP A 699 -26.33 13.84 40.88
N ARG A 700 -27.59 14.07 41.26
CA ARG A 700 -28.39 15.22 40.80
C ARG A 700 -27.73 16.55 41.15
N ASP A 701 -27.13 16.65 42.33
CA ASP A 701 -26.49 17.89 42.78
C ASP A 701 -25.19 18.18 42.02
N LEU A 702 -24.44 17.15 41.60
CA LEU A 702 -23.26 17.32 40.74
C LEU A 702 -23.63 18.00 39.42
N ILE A 703 -24.75 17.61 38.81
CA ILE A 703 -25.26 18.24 37.57
C ILE A 703 -25.60 19.72 37.83
N LEU A 704 -26.27 20.02 38.93
CA LEU A 704 -26.66 21.39 39.28
C LEU A 704 -25.42 22.28 39.49
N PHE A 705 -24.43 21.79 40.23
CA PHE A 705 -23.20 22.52 40.47
C PHE A 705 -22.37 22.69 39.20
N GLY A 706 -22.31 21.68 38.34
CA GLY A 706 -21.58 21.75 37.07
C GLY A 706 -22.06 22.85 36.13
N ILE A 707 -23.34 23.23 36.18
CA ILE A 707 -23.89 24.35 35.39
C ILE A 707 -23.89 25.71 36.13
N GLY A 708 -23.27 25.78 37.31
CA GLY A 708 -23.12 27.00 38.10
C GLY A 708 -24.09 27.16 39.28
N GLY A 709 -24.88 26.14 39.61
CA GLY A 709 -25.60 26.00 40.89
C GLY A 709 -26.83 26.90 41.11
N THR A 710 -27.01 27.95 40.31
CA THR A 710 -27.99 29.01 40.58
C THR A 710 -29.01 29.21 39.45
N VAL A 711 -28.61 28.99 38.21
CA VAL A 711 -29.48 29.14 37.02
C VAL A 711 -29.67 27.77 36.38
N PRO A 712 -30.79 27.06 36.63
CA PRO A 712 -30.98 25.67 36.22
C PRO A 712 -31.13 25.47 34.70
N THR A 713 -31.25 26.57 33.93
CA THR A 713 -31.31 26.56 32.47
C THR A 713 -29.94 26.75 31.82
N ASN A 714 -28.87 26.97 32.60
CA ASN A 714 -27.53 26.99 32.05
C ASN A 714 -27.17 25.62 31.48
N THR A 715 -26.39 25.62 30.42
CA THR A 715 -25.83 24.43 29.80
C THR A 715 -24.31 24.57 29.79
N ARG A 716 -23.61 23.46 30.03
CA ARG A 716 -22.17 23.38 29.82
C ARG A 716 -21.90 22.36 28.73
N SER A 717 -21.14 22.75 27.72
CA SER A 717 -20.78 21.86 26.62
C SER A 717 -19.40 21.23 26.85
N GLU A 718 -19.25 19.99 26.43
CA GLU A 718 -17.97 19.32 26.23
C GLU A 718 -17.12 20.15 25.26
N GLN A 719 -15.82 20.29 25.54
CA GLN A 719 -14.91 21.07 24.71
C GLN A 719 -14.11 20.14 23.79
N LEU A 720 -14.85 19.35 23.00
CA LEU A 720 -14.35 18.51 21.92
C LEU A 720 -15.02 18.92 20.58
N PRO A 721 -14.32 18.78 19.43
CA PRO A 721 -14.84 19.06 18.09
C PRO A 721 -16.04 18.21 17.68
#